data_AF-A0A7S0FSR6-F1
#
_entry.id   AF-A0A7S0FSR6-F1
#
_cell.length_a   1.000
_cell.length_b   1.000
_cell.length_c   1.000
_cell.angle_alpha   90.00
_cell.angle_beta   90.00
_cell.angle_gamma   90.00
#
_symmetry.space_group_name_H-M   'P 1'
#
loop_
_entity.id
_entity.type
_entity.pdbx_description
1 polymer ?
#
loop_
_entity_poly.entity_id
_entity_poly.type
_entity_poly.pdbx_seq_one_letter_code
_entity_poly.pdbx_strand_id
1 'polypeptide(L)'
;MVAAFSTERHASQGTRGSIYASVLGTPERRAKGPAREEQRPGIRCARRAGAAALAAVLASTAALGATAWRRGGASLGRHWLWQHVGKSNMQKQEWAWGTCEHMGKDVAYLFRKPLKHYLDHIATADQCCTYCQSTPKCKSWTWVQHLGYCYMEDTPPVKNISKKGYWSGLSMPHTTRLPGTHQQQGRAHPGGSGSPSPAPPANGVSAASTIASASGGTPSLATSTPVVGAGKPVVSTGSAVSGLGSPIKGGAATQAAFAGFLAIWRDSYKSDDGSVPEVDDMALPSAFKGIPTKIVVSSGGAAGGVVTEGMGYGIMVEAFKAVAGDKIGLANGIALLRGWLGMVYGPTNTPHPFGGGTERGGSSHVDTYPYGVSAIAGAGPGGTPSGVAGWKYPINQCFPVCQGSATDGDEDAVLGMIYLSAALGYPEDFVDMVMRAVIAFASADLGFPDLYRTLPDGTKLFVPKGGSQWGGLLPEQGKFKSSQEAWCYNPSYFAPGHYRAFRDYAKKHWRPSFDAYLPPHLDGSRSTVADLTAAFNGAVIAGYNILYYSSCVSGAVGNWVGVKAECPNKEDLSCAGVPWTHTPYVGPHGTCTASGTTFGSYGPDASRTPWRIAMDYILYPEESSQVTMYTRAGMADPTIVFNAKVYLNRMANQYKNHARCDAARGDCHAVGSTRTETFKLSVAFDQGPHMTCHNVPNAAQSWWAAFMAWPTFTAFVAPLEPLSASDSAAWLDALASNCEFTGKALLGSVCSSSYFELGQEVISTMVMAGAVVPLKEAAQAEPQLVFK
;
A
#
# COMPACT_ATOMS: atom_id res chain seq x y z
N MET A 1 6.68 -58.30 -26.62
CA MET A 1 5.67 -59.35 -26.42
C MET A 1 4.30 -58.70 -26.62
N VAL A 2 3.90 -58.56 -27.89
CA VAL A 2 2.83 -59.33 -28.60
C VAL A 2 1.45 -58.94 -28.08
N ALA A 3 0.48 -58.40 -28.83
CA ALA A 3 0.27 -57.97 -30.23
C ALA A 3 -1.17 -57.37 -30.23
N ALA A 4 -1.75 -56.65 -31.19
CA ALA A 4 -1.40 -55.88 -32.36
C ALA A 4 -2.76 -55.33 -32.87
N PHE A 5 -2.82 -54.12 -33.44
CA PHE A 5 -3.29 -53.92 -34.83
C PHE A 5 -3.04 -52.47 -35.25
N SER A 6 -2.34 -52.38 -36.37
CA SER A 6 -1.97 -51.21 -37.16
C SER A 6 -2.99 -51.03 -38.30
N THR A 7 -3.15 -49.81 -38.81
CA THR A 7 -3.07 -49.59 -40.26
C THR A 7 -2.62 -48.16 -40.60
N GLU A 8 -1.61 -48.11 -41.47
CA GLU A 8 -0.93 -46.95 -42.07
C GLU A 8 -1.75 -46.28 -43.19
N ARG A 9 -1.38 -45.03 -43.54
CA ARG A 9 -0.98 -44.72 -44.93
C ARG A 9 -0.25 -43.37 -45.09
N HIS A 10 0.99 -43.50 -45.54
CA HIS A 10 1.80 -42.73 -46.51
C HIS A 10 1.80 -41.19 -46.62
N ALA A 11 3.03 -40.67 -46.54
CA ALA A 11 3.51 -39.40 -47.05
C ALA A 11 3.67 -39.38 -48.58
N SER A 12 3.59 -38.19 -49.19
CA SER A 12 4.27 -37.88 -50.45
C SER A 12 4.85 -36.46 -50.44
N GLN A 13 6.11 -36.39 -50.83
CA GLN A 13 6.96 -35.22 -51.01
C GLN A 13 6.46 -34.31 -52.15
N GLY A 14 6.77 -33.02 -52.07
CA GLY A 14 6.56 -32.04 -53.15
C GLY A 14 7.45 -30.81 -52.96
N THR A 15 8.67 -30.90 -53.46
CA THR A 15 9.72 -29.87 -53.46
C THR A 15 9.54 -28.77 -54.52
N ARG A 16 10.11 -27.60 -54.20
CA ARG A 16 10.71 -26.56 -55.06
C ARG A 16 9.81 -25.55 -55.78
N GLY A 17 10.22 -24.28 -55.70
CA GLY A 17 10.24 -23.41 -56.88
C GLY A 17 9.92 -21.93 -56.63
N SER A 18 10.94 -21.18 -56.23
CA SER A 18 11.01 -19.70 -56.25
C SER A 18 10.73 -19.11 -57.65
N ILE A 19 10.25 -17.86 -57.74
CA ILE A 19 10.88 -16.73 -58.51
C ILE A 19 9.89 -15.56 -58.77
N TYR A 20 10.28 -14.40 -58.22
CA TYR A 20 10.23 -13.00 -58.72
C TYR A 20 8.96 -12.16 -58.95
N ALA A 21 9.14 -10.92 -58.46
CA ALA A 21 8.93 -9.61 -59.13
C ALA A 21 7.62 -8.82 -58.90
N SER A 22 7.76 -7.89 -57.96
CA SER A 22 7.29 -6.50 -57.96
C SER A 22 7.01 -5.83 -59.32
N VAL A 23 5.87 -5.13 -59.46
CA VAL A 23 5.75 -3.88 -60.22
C VAL A 23 4.70 -2.95 -59.57
N LEU A 24 5.06 -1.66 -59.59
CA LEU A 24 4.40 -0.44 -59.11
C LEU A 24 3.00 -0.16 -59.67
N GLY A 25 2.21 0.63 -58.92
CA GLY A 25 1.01 1.30 -59.45
C GLY A 25 0.20 2.08 -58.42
N THR A 26 0.57 3.34 -58.17
CA THR A 26 -0.39 4.45 -57.89
C THR A 26 -0.43 5.32 -59.15
N PRO A 27 -1.35 6.31 -59.35
CA PRO A 27 -2.39 6.86 -58.47
C PRO A 27 -3.77 7.07 -59.15
N GLU A 28 -4.85 7.44 -58.43
CA GLU A 28 -5.72 8.57 -58.82
C GLU A 28 -6.84 8.92 -57.82
N ARG A 29 -7.35 10.14 -57.99
CA ARG A 29 -8.10 11.01 -57.07
C ARG A 29 -9.63 10.94 -57.21
N ARG A 30 -10.29 11.64 -56.27
CA ARG A 30 -11.68 12.19 -56.24
C ARG A 30 -12.75 11.14 -55.88
N ALA A 31 -13.68 11.42 -54.97
CA ALA A 31 -14.60 12.57 -54.96
C ALA A 31 -15.21 12.86 -53.57
N LYS A 32 -15.51 14.15 -53.33
CA LYS A 32 -16.41 14.68 -52.29
C LYS A 32 -17.87 14.51 -52.74
N GLY A 33 -18.80 14.25 -51.83
CA GLY A 33 -20.25 14.35 -52.06
C GLY A 33 -21.09 13.77 -50.92
N PRO A 34 -22.33 14.25 -50.68
CA PRO A 34 -22.66 14.85 -49.38
C PRO A 34 -23.82 14.20 -48.60
N ALA A 35 -23.97 14.68 -47.36
CA ALA A 35 -25.21 14.89 -46.57
C ALA A 35 -26.40 13.92 -46.77
N ARG A 36 -26.74 13.19 -45.70
CA ARG A 36 -28.12 12.73 -45.47
C ARG A 36 -28.59 13.07 -44.06
N GLU A 37 -29.51 14.03 -44.08
CA GLU A 37 -30.56 14.32 -43.12
C GLU A 37 -31.42 13.07 -42.89
N GLU A 38 -31.51 12.57 -41.66
CA GLU A 38 -32.42 11.49 -41.30
C GLU A 38 -33.48 12.02 -40.32
N GLN A 39 -34.63 12.35 -40.91
CA GLN A 39 -35.89 12.59 -40.21
C GLN A 39 -36.33 11.32 -39.50
N ARG A 40 -36.51 11.37 -38.17
CA ARG A 40 -37.27 10.37 -37.42
C ARG A 40 -38.73 10.82 -37.31
N PRO A 41 -39.73 10.01 -37.71
CA PRO A 41 -41.12 10.28 -37.39
C PRO A 41 -41.41 9.94 -35.94
N GLY A 42 -42.11 10.85 -35.27
CA GLY A 42 -42.67 10.63 -33.94
C GLY A 42 -43.81 9.61 -33.96
N ILE A 43 -43.88 8.81 -32.90
CA ILE A 43 -45.08 8.05 -32.54
C ILE A 43 -45.62 8.69 -31.25
N ARG A 44 -46.77 9.35 -31.37
CA ARG A 44 -47.65 9.71 -30.26
C ARG A 44 -49.02 9.07 -30.47
N CYS A 45 -49.69 8.84 -29.34
CA CYS A 45 -51.06 8.35 -29.13
C CYS A 45 -51.17 6.81 -29.13
N ALA A 46 -51.84 6.17 -28.18
CA ALA A 46 -52.98 6.64 -27.39
C ALA A 46 -53.02 6.07 -25.96
N ARG A 47 -53.52 6.93 -25.06
CA ARG A 47 -54.11 6.57 -23.76
C ARG A 47 -55.36 5.71 -23.97
N ARG A 48 -55.61 4.76 -23.07
CA ARG A 48 -56.96 4.55 -22.51
C ARG A 48 -56.89 4.07 -21.07
N ALA A 49 -57.76 4.68 -20.28
CA ALA A 49 -57.96 4.53 -18.86
C ALA A 49 -58.80 3.29 -18.54
N GLY A 50 -58.67 2.81 -17.30
CA GLY A 50 -59.61 1.89 -16.66
C GLY A 50 -59.36 1.94 -15.16
N ALA A 51 -60.23 2.63 -14.42
CA ALA A 51 -60.20 2.76 -12.97
C ALA A 51 -61.34 1.94 -12.34
N ALA A 52 -61.09 1.57 -11.08
CA ALA A 52 -62.04 1.40 -9.97
C ALA A 52 -62.65 0.01 -9.65
N ALA A 53 -62.17 -0.50 -8.50
CA ALA A 53 -62.91 -0.86 -7.28
C ALA A 53 -63.61 -2.23 -7.15
N LEU A 54 -63.27 -2.99 -6.08
CA LEU A 54 -64.04 -3.02 -4.81
C LEU A 54 -63.32 -3.86 -3.72
N ALA A 55 -63.84 -3.80 -2.49
CA ALA A 55 -63.15 -3.93 -1.21
C ALA A 55 -63.36 -5.26 -0.44
N ALA A 56 -62.48 -5.42 0.56
CA ALA A 56 -62.48 -6.19 1.83
C ALA A 56 -63.73 -6.92 2.35
N VAL A 57 -63.53 -8.10 2.98
CA VAL A 57 -64.19 -8.56 4.24
C VAL A 57 -63.26 -9.46 5.08
N LEU A 58 -63.45 -9.36 6.39
CA LEU A 58 -62.72 -9.77 7.59
C LEU A 58 -62.88 -11.25 8.06
N ALA A 59 -61.80 -11.74 8.67
CA ALA A 59 -61.64 -12.30 10.03
C ALA A 59 -62.34 -13.60 10.56
N SER A 60 -61.51 -14.31 11.35
CA SER A 60 -61.79 -14.99 12.65
C SER A 60 -61.99 -16.52 12.64
N THR A 61 -61.10 -17.28 13.31
CA THR A 61 -61.24 -17.68 14.73
C THR A 61 -60.15 -18.66 15.19
N ALA A 62 -59.86 -18.57 16.49
CA ALA A 62 -58.83 -19.24 17.28
C ALA A 62 -59.25 -20.62 17.81
N ALA A 63 -58.30 -21.40 18.37
CA ALA A 63 -58.31 -21.79 19.80
C ALA A 63 -57.40 -22.98 20.16
N LEU A 64 -56.55 -22.74 21.17
CA LEU A 64 -56.30 -23.52 22.39
C LEU A 64 -55.54 -24.87 22.37
N GLY A 65 -54.54 -24.94 23.26
CA GLY A 65 -53.90 -26.18 23.73
C GLY A 65 -52.69 -25.91 24.63
N ALA A 66 -52.93 -25.67 25.91
CA ALA A 66 -51.97 -25.25 26.92
C ALA A 66 -51.27 -26.41 27.66
N THR A 67 -50.31 -26.01 28.52
CA THR A 67 -49.73 -26.67 29.71
C THR A 67 -48.46 -27.52 29.50
N ALA A 68 -47.51 -27.62 30.43
CA ALA A 68 -46.96 -26.75 31.48
C ALA A 68 -45.85 -27.59 32.14
N TRP A 69 -44.61 -27.11 32.26
CA TRP A 69 -43.89 -27.25 33.53
C TRP A 69 -42.75 -26.26 33.68
N ARG A 70 -42.41 -26.02 34.95
CA ARG A 70 -41.95 -24.77 35.54
C ARG A 70 -40.73 -25.07 36.42
N ARG A 71 -39.93 -24.02 36.65
CA ARG A 71 -38.87 -23.79 37.68
C ARG A 71 -37.44 -23.98 37.16
N GLY A 72 -36.54 -23.01 37.32
CA GLY A 72 -36.62 -21.71 37.98
C GLY A 72 -35.23 -21.11 38.21
N GLY A 73 -35.15 -19.78 38.30
CA GLY A 73 -33.94 -19.00 38.65
C GLY A 73 -33.59 -17.94 37.59
N ALA A 74 -34.40 -16.91 37.32
CA ALA A 74 -34.58 -15.68 38.12
C ALA A 74 -33.30 -14.84 38.28
N SER A 75 -33.09 -13.90 37.36
CA SER A 75 -32.56 -12.56 37.64
C SER A 75 -33.12 -11.58 36.60
N LEU A 76 -34.09 -10.79 37.06
CA LEU A 76 -34.70 -9.61 36.43
C LEU A 76 -33.60 -8.63 35.95
N GLY A 77 -33.70 -7.84 34.88
CA GLY A 77 -34.83 -7.18 34.22
C GLY A 77 -34.32 -5.75 33.91
N ARG A 78 -34.22 -5.32 32.65
CA ARG A 78 -35.30 -4.63 31.95
C ARG A 78 -34.93 -4.46 30.48
N HIS A 79 -35.79 -4.99 29.63
CA HIS A 79 -35.95 -4.64 28.22
C HIS A 79 -37.09 -3.62 28.17
N TRP A 80 -36.88 -2.44 27.59
CA TRP A 80 -37.94 -1.67 26.91
C TRP A 80 -37.29 -0.63 25.99
N LEU A 81 -37.78 -0.65 24.75
CA LEU A 81 -37.85 0.44 23.76
C LEU A 81 -36.59 0.83 22.96
N TRP A 82 -36.39 0.11 21.85
CA TRP A 82 -35.88 0.69 20.61
C TRP A 82 -37.01 1.45 19.91
N GLN A 83 -36.86 2.77 19.77
CA GLN A 83 -37.29 3.58 18.62
C GLN A 83 -36.85 5.03 18.86
N HIS A 84 -36.24 5.65 17.84
CA HIS A 84 -35.68 7.01 17.74
C HIS A 84 -34.14 7.11 17.85
N VAL A 85 -33.43 6.61 16.83
CA VAL A 85 -32.14 7.20 16.45
C VAL A 85 -32.46 8.46 15.64
N GLY A 86 -32.59 9.57 16.36
CA GLY A 86 -32.73 10.90 15.78
C GLY A 86 -31.44 11.32 15.09
N LYS A 87 -31.60 11.94 13.92
CA LYS A 87 -30.58 12.77 13.28
C LYS A 87 -30.01 13.75 14.31
N SER A 88 -28.72 13.67 14.62
CA SER A 88 -28.06 14.68 15.45
C SER A 88 -27.96 15.98 14.64
N ASN A 89 -28.97 16.84 14.79
CA ASN A 89 -28.86 18.24 14.44
C ASN A 89 -27.77 18.85 15.31
N MET A 90 -26.87 19.58 14.66
CA MET A 90 -25.84 20.41 15.27
C MET A 90 -26.53 21.48 16.13
N GLN A 91 -26.82 21.19 17.40
CA GLN A 91 -27.13 22.22 18.36
C GLN A 91 -25.86 23.03 18.56
N LYS A 92 -25.91 24.32 18.23
CA LYS A 92 -24.97 25.32 18.71
C LYS A 92 -25.05 25.32 20.24
N GLN A 93 -24.25 24.50 20.89
CA GLN A 93 -23.92 24.71 22.30
C GLN A 93 -23.05 25.96 22.37
N GLU A 94 -23.59 27.01 22.98
CA GLU A 94 -22.82 28.16 23.42
C GLU A 94 -21.94 27.69 24.58
N TRP A 95 -20.66 27.47 24.31
CA TRP A 95 -19.67 27.18 25.34
C TRP A 95 -19.38 28.49 26.08
N ALA A 96 -19.41 28.47 27.41
CA ALA A 96 -18.90 29.58 28.21
C ALA A 96 -17.37 29.63 28.01
N TRP A 97 -16.87 30.78 27.55
CA TRP A 97 -15.47 30.94 27.20
C TRP A 97 -14.72 31.65 28.35
N GLY A 98 -13.58 31.12 28.83
CA GLY A 98 -12.65 31.92 29.65
C GLY A 98 -11.87 31.25 30.79
N THR A 99 -12.17 30.03 31.19
CA THR A 99 -11.43 29.33 32.27
C THR A 99 -11.05 27.92 31.84
N CYS A 100 -9.97 27.36 32.40
CA CYS A 100 -9.60 25.95 32.17
C CYS A 100 -10.66 24.96 32.68
N GLU A 101 -11.74 25.45 33.29
CA GLU A 101 -12.88 24.68 33.80
C GLU A 101 -13.73 24.06 32.68
N HIS A 102 -13.59 24.51 31.43
CA HIS A 102 -14.38 24.03 30.29
C HIS A 102 -13.53 23.32 29.23
N MET A 103 -12.91 22.21 29.63
CA MET A 103 -12.24 21.29 28.72
C MET A 103 -13.07 20.04 28.45
N GLY A 104 -13.10 19.60 27.19
CA GLY A 104 -13.75 18.36 26.79
C GLY A 104 -12.94 17.16 27.26
N LYS A 105 -13.47 16.40 28.21
CA LYS A 105 -12.90 15.13 28.65
C LYS A 105 -13.19 14.02 27.63
N ASP A 106 -12.20 13.17 27.39
CA ASP A 106 -12.22 12.11 26.40
C ASP A 106 -12.53 12.63 24.99
N VAL A 107 -11.97 13.80 24.66
CA VAL A 107 -12.09 14.47 23.36
C VAL A 107 -10.70 14.75 22.83
N ALA A 108 -10.46 14.42 21.56
CA ALA A 108 -9.27 14.82 20.82
C ALA A 108 -9.65 15.79 19.69
N TYR A 109 -8.89 16.87 19.57
CA TYR A 109 -9.01 17.82 18.46
C TYR A 109 -8.20 17.38 17.25
N LEU A 110 -8.82 17.48 16.07
CA LEU A 110 -8.20 17.20 14.78
C LEU A 110 -7.96 18.49 14.01
N PHE A 111 -6.78 18.59 13.42
CA PHE A 111 -6.30 19.77 12.70
C PHE A 111 -6.08 19.46 11.23
N ARG A 112 -6.11 20.48 10.36
CA ARG A 112 -5.81 20.32 8.93
C ARG A 112 -4.32 20.09 8.67
N LYS A 113 -3.46 20.61 9.54
CA LYS A 113 -2.01 20.45 9.44
C LYS A 113 -1.56 19.39 10.44
N PRO A 114 -0.52 18.59 10.13
CA PRO A 114 0.11 17.73 11.12
C PRO A 114 0.57 18.55 12.33
N LEU A 115 0.32 18.03 13.52
CA LEU A 115 0.76 18.63 14.79
C LEU A 115 2.29 18.58 14.84
N LYS A 116 2.96 19.72 14.68
CA LYS A 116 4.44 19.78 14.66
C LYS A 116 5.06 20.20 16.00
N HIS A 117 4.24 20.74 16.90
CA HIS A 117 4.71 21.29 18.17
C HIS A 117 3.89 20.70 19.31
N TYR A 118 4.57 20.05 20.24
CA TYR A 118 4.00 19.61 21.50
C TYR A 118 4.99 19.90 22.63
N LEU A 119 4.47 20.03 23.84
CA LEU A 119 5.24 19.98 25.07
C LEU A 119 5.16 18.56 25.62
N ASP A 120 6.30 18.00 26.02
CA ASP A 120 6.38 16.73 26.71
C ASP A 120 6.29 16.91 28.23
N HIS A 121 6.17 15.79 28.95
CA HIS A 121 6.19 15.75 30.40
C HIS A 121 5.17 16.66 31.11
N ILE A 122 4.06 16.97 30.44
CA ILE A 122 2.94 17.72 31.01
C ILE A 122 2.09 16.77 31.84
N ALA A 123 2.09 16.96 33.16
CA ALA A 123 1.51 16.02 34.12
C ALA A 123 -0.02 16.02 34.10
N THR A 124 -0.66 17.14 33.74
CA THR A 124 -2.12 17.29 33.75
C THR A 124 -2.66 18.11 32.57
N ALA A 125 -3.92 17.90 32.22
CA ALA A 125 -4.62 18.71 31.22
C ALA A 125 -4.65 20.20 31.60
N ASP A 126 -4.77 20.52 32.89
CA ASP A 126 -4.77 21.90 33.39
C ASP A 126 -3.45 22.63 33.11
N GLN A 127 -2.32 21.93 33.24
CA GLN A 127 -1.02 22.48 32.86
C GLN A 127 -0.98 22.77 31.36
N CYS A 128 -1.45 21.85 30.52
CA CYS A 128 -1.53 22.06 29.07
C CYS A 128 -2.41 23.27 28.70
N CYS A 129 -3.56 23.40 29.35
CA CYS A 129 -4.43 24.56 29.22
C CYS A 129 -3.71 25.87 29.57
N THR A 130 -3.01 25.89 30.71
CA THR A 130 -2.25 27.05 31.19
C THR A 130 -1.17 27.45 30.18
N TYR A 131 -0.42 26.47 29.64
CA TYR A 131 0.57 26.72 28.60
C TYR A 131 -0.06 27.35 27.36
N CYS A 132 -1.18 26.81 26.88
CA CYS A 132 -1.87 27.38 25.72
C CYS A 132 -2.36 28.81 25.99
N GLN A 133 -2.94 29.08 27.16
CA GLN A 133 -3.39 30.44 27.52
C GLN A 133 -2.24 31.46 27.62
N SER A 134 -1.06 31.00 28.07
CA SER A 134 0.15 31.82 28.14
C SER A 134 0.84 32.02 26.78
N THR A 135 0.49 31.21 25.77
CA THR A 135 1.09 31.26 24.44
C THR A 135 0.23 32.12 23.51
N PRO A 136 0.67 33.33 23.10
CA PRO A 136 -0.19 34.27 22.38
C PRO A 136 -0.79 33.75 21.07
N LYS A 137 -0.14 32.76 20.44
CA LYS A 137 -0.62 32.14 19.20
C LYS A 137 -1.55 30.98 19.42
N CYS A 138 -1.58 30.36 20.59
CA CYS A 138 -2.36 29.14 20.81
C CYS A 138 -3.86 29.47 20.85
N LYS A 139 -4.62 28.85 19.96
CA LYS A 139 -6.09 28.96 19.87
C LYS A 139 -6.80 27.69 20.32
N SER A 140 -6.12 26.56 20.31
CA SER A 140 -6.65 25.31 20.81
C SER A 140 -5.53 24.37 21.23
N TRP A 141 -5.88 23.40 22.09
CA TRP A 141 -4.92 22.46 22.63
C TRP A 141 -5.55 21.09 22.88
N THR A 142 -4.71 20.06 22.94
CA THR A 142 -5.09 18.69 23.33
C THR A 142 -3.99 18.06 24.16
N TRP A 143 -4.34 17.59 25.36
CA TRP A 143 -3.47 16.85 26.25
C TRP A 143 -3.77 15.35 26.21
N VAL A 144 -2.72 14.54 26.18
CA VAL A 144 -2.80 13.08 26.08
C VAL A 144 -2.24 12.44 27.34
N GLN A 145 -3.13 11.91 28.19
CA GLN A 145 -2.78 11.50 29.55
C GLN A 145 -1.69 10.44 29.63
N HIS A 146 -1.73 9.42 28.77
CA HIS A 146 -0.79 8.31 28.83
C HIS A 146 0.61 8.66 28.29
N LEU A 147 0.74 9.76 27.52
CA LEU A 147 2.02 10.25 27.00
C LEU A 147 2.56 11.43 27.81
N GLY A 148 1.69 12.13 28.56
CA GLY A 148 2.04 13.42 29.15
C GLY A 148 2.34 14.48 28.08
N TYR A 149 1.75 14.37 26.89
CA TYR A 149 2.01 15.30 25.77
C TYR A 149 0.90 16.35 25.66
N CYS A 150 1.28 17.60 25.44
CA CYS A 150 0.40 18.73 25.22
C CYS A 150 0.60 19.29 23.82
N TYR A 151 -0.37 19.04 22.93
CA TYR A 151 -0.40 19.59 21.59
C TYR A 151 -1.10 20.95 21.61
N MET A 152 -0.49 21.96 20.98
CA MET A 152 -1.02 23.32 20.92
C MET A 152 -1.00 23.82 19.48
N GLU A 153 -2.09 24.44 19.06
CA GLU A 153 -2.26 24.89 17.67
C GLU A 153 -2.74 26.33 17.61
N ASP A 154 -2.32 27.05 16.57
CA ASP A 154 -2.68 28.45 16.32
C ASP A 154 -4.00 28.64 15.55
N THR A 155 -4.70 27.53 15.35
CA THR A 155 -6.00 27.45 14.70
C THR A 155 -7.00 26.68 15.56
N PRO A 156 -8.31 26.95 15.40
CA PRO A 156 -9.35 26.11 15.98
C PRO A 156 -9.34 24.69 15.38
N PRO A 157 -9.84 23.68 16.11
CA PRO A 157 -9.99 22.33 15.57
C PRO A 157 -10.96 22.31 14.40
N VAL A 158 -10.71 21.42 13.45
CA VAL A 158 -11.61 21.19 12.31
C VAL A 158 -12.66 20.15 12.66
N LYS A 159 -12.33 19.22 13.55
CA LYS A 159 -13.21 18.16 14.02
C LYS A 159 -12.80 17.72 15.42
N ASN A 160 -13.78 17.31 16.21
CA ASN A 160 -13.56 16.70 17.51
C ASN A 160 -13.95 15.22 17.41
N ILE A 161 -13.17 14.33 18.02
CA ILE A 161 -13.49 12.91 18.13
C ILE A 161 -13.47 12.49 19.59
N SER A 162 -14.37 11.59 19.98
CA SER A 162 -14.33 11.01 21.32
C SER A 162 -13.17 10.02 21.39
N LYS A 163 -12.25 10.23 22.32
CA LYS A 163 -11.06 9.39 22.52
C LYS A 163 -10.68 9.36 24.00
N LYS A 164 -10.74 8.17 24.61
CA LYS A 164 -10.46 7.99 26.03
C LYS A 164 -9.04 8.42 26.39
N GLY A 165 -8.87 9.18 27.47
CA GLY A 165 -7.57 9.67 27.93
C GLY A 165 -7.07 10.92 27.20
N TYR A 166 -7.95 11.63 26.50
CA TYR A 166 -7.66 12.90 25.82
C TYR A 166 -8.47 14.04 26.44
N TRP A 167 -7.85 15.20 26.60
CA TRP A 167 -8.51 16.42 27.05
C TRP A 167 -8.22 17.54 26.07
N SER A 168 -9.25 18.24 25.62
CA SER A 168 -9.08 19.34 24.66
C SER A 168 -9.80 20.60 25.10
N GLY A 169 -9.25 21.76 24.72
CA GLY A 169 -9.83 23.06 25.04
C GLY A 169 -9.49 24.13 24.00
N LEU A 170 -10.30 25.18 23.96
CA LEU A 170 -10.05 26.38 23.13
C LEU A 170 -9.45 27.48 23.99
N SER A 171 -8.51 28.24 23.44
CA SER A 171 -7.94 29.42 24.08
C SER A 171 -8.74 30.66 23.72
N MET A 172 -8.92 31.55 24.69
CA MET A 172 -9.60 32.83 24.47
C MET A 172 -8.68 33.83 23.77
N PRO A 173 -9.19 34.64 22.83
CA PRO A 173 -8.49 35.85 22.44
C PRO A 173 -8.35 36.74 23.68
N HIS A 174 -7.11 37.09 24.07
CA HIS A 174 -6.88 38.14 25.06
C HIS A 174 -7.47 39.45 24.51
N THR A 175 -8.68 39.82 24.92
CA THR A 175 -9.21 41.15 24.65
C THR A 175 -8.41 42.14 25.49
N THR A 176 -7.39 42.74 24.88
CA THR A 176 -6.62 43.82 25.47
C THR A 176 -7.59 44.97 25.77
N ARG A 177 -7.99 45.12 27.04
CA ARG A 177 -8.71 46.33 27.50
C ARG A 177 -7.74 47.50 27.39
N LEU A 178 -7.96 48.37 26.40
CA LEU A 178 -7.30 49.67 26.33
C LEU A 178 -7.70 50.50 27.57
N PRO A 179 -6.76 51.02 28.38
CA PRO A 179 -7.09 51.87 29.52
C PRO A 179 -7.63 53.22 29.05
N GLY A 180 -8.80 53.61 29.56
CA GLY A 180 -9.43 54.90 29.29
C GLY A 180 -8.66 56.08 29.90
N THR A 181 -8.64 57.16 29.12
CA THR A 181 -8.16 58.50 29.44
C THR A 181 -8.81 59.10 30.69
N HIS A 182 -7.99 59.50 31.67
CA HIS A 182 -8.36 60.52 32.66
C HIS A 182 -7.27 61.59 32.73
N GLN A 183 -7.73 62.84 32.69
CA GLN A 183 -6.97 64.08 32.63
C GLN A 183 -6.89 64.69 34.04
N GLN A 184 -5.69 64.99 34.57
CA GLN A 184 -5.26 66.31 35.09
C GLN A 184 -4.00 66.28 35.99
N GLN A 185 -3.04 67.14 35.58
CA GLN A 185 -2.20 68.10 36.33
C GLN A 185 -1.23 67.67 37.45
N GLY A 186 0.07 67.99 37.22
CA GLY A 186 0.82 68.87 38.14
C GLY A 186 2.16 68.40 38.75
N ARG A 187 3.28 68.79 38.12
CA ARG A 187 4.64 69.12 38.66
C ARG A 187 5.42 68.12 39.55
N ALA A 188 6.58 67.63 39.06
CA ALA A 188 7.94 68.16 39.33
C ALA A 188 9.04 67.10 39.00
N HIS A 189 10.11 67.55 38.33
CA HIS A 189 11.41 66.88 38.09
C HIS A 189 12.30 66.88 39.37
N PRO A 190 13.52 66.27 39.43
CA PRO A 190 14.38 65.71 38.36
C PRO A 190 15.11 64.35 38.64
N GLY A 191 15.74 63.80 37.60
CA GLY A 191 17.06 63.16 37.70
C GLY A 191 17.15 61.68 37.33
N GLY A 192 17.98 61.34 36.32
CA GLY A 192 18.43 59.95 36.09
C GLY A 192 18.88 59.66 34.66
N SER A 193 20.20 59.53 34.48
CA SER A 193 21.01 59.43 33.26
C SER A 193 20.89 58.15 32.41
N GLY A 194 20.82 58.35 31.08
CA GLY A 194 21.67 57.80 30.00
C GLY A 194 22.12 56.32 29.99
N SER A 195 21.75 55.57 28.94
CA SER A 195 22.57 55.35 27.73
C SER A 195 21.97 54.28 26.78
N PRO A 196 22.27 54.31 25.47
CA PRO A 196 21.52 53.58 24.43
C PRO A 196 22.22 52.31 23.88
N SER A 197 21.40 51.43 23.27
CA SER A 197 21.81 50.29 22.44
C SER A 197 22.35 50.73 21.07
N PRO A 198 23.34 50.02 20.48
CA PRO A 198 23.72 50.20 19.09
C PRO A 198 23.10 49.16 18.14
N ALA A 199 22.81 49.60 16.92
CA ALA A 199 22.43 48.80 15.76
C ALA A 199 23.63 48.02 15.17
N PRO A 200 23.41 46.94 14.40
CA PRO A 200 24.49 46.25 13.68
C PRO A 200 24.73 46.87 12.29
N PRO A 201 26.00 46.95 11.82
CA PRO A 201 26.33 47.47 10.50
C PRO A 201 26.42 46.38 9.43
N ALA A 202 26.27 46.85 8.19
CA ALA A 202 26.45 46.12 6.94
C ALA A 202 27.91 46.14 6.44
N ASN A 203 28.15 45.23 5.49
CA ASN A 203 29.20 45.17 4.46
C ASN A 203 30.60 44.69 4.86
N GLY A 204 31.15 43.79 4.02
CA GLY A 204 32.58 43.47 4.04
C GLY A 204 32.97 42.24 3.22
N VAL A 205 33.25 42.48 1.94
CA VAL A 205 33.77 41.57 0.90
C VAL A 205 35.17 41.02 1.26
N SER A 206 35.45 39.75 0.88
CA SER A 206 36.56 39.38 -0.03
C SER A 206 37.08 37.96 0.24
N ALA A 207 37.05 37.10 -0.79
CA ALA A 207 37.96 35.98 -0.91
C ALA A 207 38.25 35.76 -2.39
N ALA A 208 39.48 36.10 -2.77
CA ALA A 208 40.07 35.75 -4.05
C ALA A 208 40.55 34.29 -4.01
N SER A 209 40.34 33.54 -5.10
CA SER A 209 41.33 32.56 -5.53
C SER A 209 41.27 32.38 -7.04
N THR A 210 42.42 32.64 -7.62
CA THR A 210 42.81 32.62 -9.03
C THR A 210 43.03 31.17 -9.50
N ILE A 211 42.47 30.74 -10.64
CA ILE A 211 43.13 29.83 -11.59
C ILE A 211 42.74 30.21 -13.03
N ALA A 212 43.75 30.12 -13.89
CA ALA A 212 43.93 30.76 -15.18
C ALA A 212 43.04 30.26 -16.34
N SER A 213 42.79 31.20 -17.26
CA SER A 213 42.31 30.98 -18.62
C SER A 213 43.39 30.39 -19.52
N ALA A 214 43.01 29.44 -20.37
CA ALA A 214 43.64 29.19 -21.66
C ALA A 214 42.55 29.00 -22.71
N SER A 215 42.49 29.95 -23.64
CA SER A 215 41.66 29.95 -24.83
C SER A 215 42.36 29.22 -25.99
N GLY A 216 41.59 28.53 -26.82
CA GLY A 216 41.92 28.35 -28.24
C GLY A 216 41.81 26.93 -28.76
N GLY A 217 40.98 26.74 -29.78
CA GLY A 217 41.07 25.59 -30.68
C GLY A 217 39.74 24.92 -30.96
N THR A 218 39.02 25.41 -31.97
CA THR A 218 38.00 24.65 -32.70
C THR A 218 38.69 23.56 -33.52
N PRO A 219 38.20 22.31 -33.51
CA PRO A 219 38.29 21.48 -34.71
C PRO A 219 36.91 20.96 -35.11
N SER A 220 36.58 21.25 -36.37
CA SER A 220 35.65 20.46 -37.18
C SER A 220 36.07 18.99 -37.14
N LEU A 221 35.16 18.08 -36.78
CA LEU A 221 35.36 16.66 -37.00
C LEU A 221 34.13 16.02 -37.64
N ALA A 222 34.45 15.30 -38.71
CA ALA A 222 33.55 14.69 -39.66
C ALA A 222 32.70 13.57 -39.07
N THR A 223 31.49 13.48 -39.60
CA THR A 223 30.55 12.39 -39.48
C THR A 223 31.20 11.07 -39.94
N SER A 224 31.40 10.14 -39.00
CA SER A 224 31.57 8.73 -39.32
C SER A 224 30.60 7.93 -38.46
N THR A 225 29.66 7.26 -39.14
CA THR A 225 28.69 6.32 -38.60
C THR A 225 29.41 5.02 -38.24
N PRO A 226 29.38 4.56 -36.97
CA PRO A 226 29.78 3.20 -36.65
C PRO A 226 28.59 2.27 -36.85
N VAL A 227 28.76 1.31 -37.76
CA VAL A 227 27.91 0.12 -37.85
C VAL A 227 28.18 -0.72 -36.60
N VAL A 228 27.27 -0.68 -35.63
CA VAL A 228 27.29 -1.58 -34.47
C VAL A 228 26.74 -2.92 -34.92
N GLY A 229 27.63 -3.90 -35.06
CA GLY A 229 27.27 -5.30 -35.26
C GLY A 229 26.62 -5.87 -34.00
N ALA A 230 25.47 -6.51 -34.17
CA ALA A 230 24.75 -7.23 -33.13
C ALA A 230 25.58 -8.44 -32.64
N GLY A 231 26.41 -8.23 -31.62
CA GLY A 231 27.02 -9.31 -30.85
C GLY A 231 25.97 -9.95 -29.94
N LYS A 232 25.73 -11.26 -30.10
CA LYS A 232 24.91 -12.04 -29.17
C LYS A 232 25.48 -11.91 -27.75
N PRO A 233 24.66 -11.61 -26.72
CA PRO A 233 25.14 -11.57 -25.35
C PRO A 233 25.65 -12.95 -24.94
N VAL A 234 26.92 -12.98 -24.52
CA VAL A 234 27.54 -14.15 -23.89
C VAL A 234 26.92 -14.29 -22.50
N VAL A 235 25.93 -15.17 -22.39
CA VAL A 235 25.40 -15.60 -21.09
C VAL A 235 26.49 -16.44 -20.44
N SER A 236 27.25 -15.82 -19.54
CA SER A 236 28.18 -16.52 -18.67
C SER A 236 27.35 -17.43 -17.75
N THR A 237 27.37 -18.73 -18.03
CA THR A 237 26.81 -19.76 -17.14
C THR A 237 27.68 -19.84 -15.89
N GLY A 238 27.43 -18.95 -14.94
CA GLY A 238 28.07 -18.95 -13.63
C GLY A 238 27.84 -20.30 -12.93
N SER A 239 28.91 -20.86 -12.39
CA SER A 239 28.85 -22.06 -11.53
C SER A 239 27.82 -21.84 -10.43
N ALA A 240 26.96 -22.84 -10.21
CA ALA A 240 25.94 -22.82 -9.17
C ALA A 240 26.55 -22.39 -7.84
N VAL A 241 26.09 -21.26 -7.30
CA VAL A 241 26.50 -20.75 -5.99
C VAL A 241 25.97 -21.74 -4.95
N SER A 242 26.79 -22.73 -4.60
CA SER A 242 26.60 -23.62 -3.47
C SER A 242 26.65 -22.77 -2.20
N GLY A 243 25.49 -22.30 -1.72
CA GLY A 243 25.41 -21.43 -0.53
C GLY A 243 24.19 -20.53 -0.42
N LEU A 244 23.15 -20.70 -1.24
CA LEU A 244 21.85 -20.08 -0.97
C LEU A 244 21.23 -20.75 0.26
N GLY A 245 21.66 -20.32 1.44
CA GLY A 245 21.15 -20.85 2.69
C GLY A 245 19.63 -20.69 2.74
N SER A 246 18.93 -21.74 3.16
CA SER A 246 17.48 -21.72 3.28
C SER A 246 17.02 -20.55 4.17
N PRO A 247 15.83 -19.97 3.92
CA PRO A 247 15.26 -18.97 4.81
C PRO A 247 15.21 -19.48 6.25
N ILE A 248 15.66 -18.64 7.18
CA ILE A 248 15.62 -18.89 8.61
C ILE A 248 14.20 -18.63 9.12
N LYS A 249 13.72 -19.54 9.95
CA LYS A 249 12.43 -19.45 10.62
C LYS A 249 12.67 -19.36 12.12
N GLY A 250 11.88 -18.54 12.81
CA GLY A 250 11.86 -18.51 14.26
C GLY A 250 11.32 -19.82 14.84
N GLY A 251 11.62 -20.06 16.12
CA GLY A 251 11.18 -21.23 16.85
C GLY A 251 9.80 -21.05 17.47
N ALA A 252 9.63 -21.63 18.67
CA ALA A 252 8.34 -21.70 19.34
C ALA A 252 7.80 -20.33 19.76
N ALA A 253 8.66 -19.39 20.14
CA ALA A 253 8.23 -18.06 20.58
C ALA A 253 7.69 -17.26 19.40
N THR A 254 8.37 -17.29 18.25
CA THR A 254 7.88 -16.66 17.01
C THR A 254 6.57 -17.27 16.53
N GLN A 255 6.44 -18.60 16.56
CA GLN A 255 5.19 -19.28 16.20
C GLN A 255 4.04 -18.92 17.14
N ALA A 256 4.30 -18.84 18.44
CA ALA A 256 3.31 -18.42 19.43
C ALA A 256 2.88 -16.95 19.22
N ALA A 257 3.83 -16.05 18.92
CA ALA A 257 3.53 -14.67 18.60
C ALA A 257 2.66 -14.54 17.35
N PHE A 258 2.97 -15.28 16.27
CA PHE A 258 2.12 -15.31 15.08
C PHE A 258 0.71 -15.81 15.39
N ALA A 259 0.57 -16.91 16.14
CA ALA A 259 -0.73 -17.41 16.54
C ALA A 259 -1.53 -16.40 17.37
N GLY A 260 -0.86 -15.70 18.30
CA GLY A 260 -1.45 -14.66 19.13
C GLY A 260 -1.94 -13.46 18.32
N PHE A 261 -1.08 -12.89 17.47
CA PHE A 261 -1.47 -11.76 16.61
C PHE A 261 -2.55 -12.15 15.61
N LEU A 262 -2.48 -13.36 15.01
CA LEU A 262 -3.52 -13.85 14.12
C LEU A 262 -4.88 -13.97 14.81
N ALA A 263 -4.91 -14.41 16.07
CA ALA A 263 -6.15 -14.48 16.86
C ALA A 263 -6.76 -13.09 17.06
N ILE A 264 -5.94 -12.10 17.45
CA ILE A 264 -6.39 -10.70 17.61
C ILE A 264 -6.84 -10.11 16.27
N TRP A 265 -6.14 -10.42 15.18
CA TRP A 265 -6.48 -9.97 13.83
C TRP A 265 -7.83 -10.55 13.37
N ARG A 266 -8.07 -11.84 13.59
CA ARG A 266 -9.37 -12.49 13.29
C ARG A 266 -10.52 -11.90 14.10
N ASP A 267 -10.26 -11.53 15.36
CA ASP A 267 -11.22 -10.83 16.21
C ASP A 267 -11.55 -9.40 15.72
N SER A 268 -10.67 -8.81 14.89
CA SER A 268 -10.89 -7.48 14.31
C SER A 268 -11.80 -7.50 13.07
N TYR A 269 -11.99 -8.66 12.45
CA TYR A 269 -12.89 -8.81 11.31
C TYR A 269 -14.34 -8.58 11.73
N LYS A 270 -15.07 -7.87 10.89
CA LYS A 270 -16.48 -7.56 11.11
C LYS A 270 -17.30 -8.10 9.96
N SER A 271 -18.54 -8.48 10.23
CA SER A 271 -19.53 -8.58 9.16
C SER A 271 -19.66 -7.22 8.48
N ASP A 272 -19.86 -7.22 7.17
CA ASP A 272 -20.17 -5.96 6.48
C ASP A 272 -21.49 -5.38 7.00
N ASP A 273 -21.44 -4.10 7.37
CA ASP A 273 -22.58 -3.33 7.88
C ASP A 273 -23.20 -2.43 6.79
N GLY A 274 -22.87 -2.71 5.52
CA GLY A 274 -23.19 -1.88 4.36
C GLY A 274 -22.16 -0.78 4.12
N SER A 275 -21.00 -0.85 4.77
CA SER A 275 -19.87 0.04 4.51
C SER A 275 -19.26 -0.19 3.12
N VAL A 276 -19.25 -1.44 2.67
CA VAL A 276 -18.91 -1.80 1.30
C VAL A 276 -20.17 -2.30 0.57
N PRO A 277 -20.24 -2.17 -0.76
CA PRO A 277 -21.33 -2.78 -1.53
C PRO A 277 -21.29 -4.30 -1.45
N GLU A 278 -22.46 -4.92 -1.27
CA GLU A 278 -22.60 -6.35 -1.41
C GLU A 278 -22.60 -6.77 -2.89
N VAL A 279 -21.96 -7.91 -3.15
CA VAL A 279 -21.92 -8.53 -4.50
C VAL A 279 -22.84 -9.75 -4.49
N ASP A 280 -23.64 -9.96 -5.55
CA ASP A 280 -24.57 -11.09 -5.64
C ASP A 280 -23.82 -12.43 -5.79
N ASP A 281 -24.30 -13.49 -5.10
CA ASP A 281 -23.75 -14.86 -5.21
C ASP A 281 -23.72 -15.36 -6.66
N MET A 282 -24.72 -15.01 -7.47
CA MET A 282 -24.80 -15.43 -8.88
C MET A 282 -23.70 -14.83 -9.74
N ALA A 283 -23.11 -13.74 -9.27
CA ALA A 283 -22.07 -13.02 -9.98
C ALA A 283 -20.66 -13.52 -9.59
N LEU A 284 -20.53 -14.24 -8.48
CA LEU A 284 -19.26 -14.68 -7.90
C LEU A 284 -18.93 -16.13 -8.26
N PRO A 285 -17.65 -16.55 -8.17
CA PRO A 285 -17.29 -17.96 -8.24
C PRO A 285 -18.07 -18.81 -7.24
N SER A 286 -18.30 -20.06 -7.57
CA SER A 286 -19.04 -21.04 -6.77
C SER A 286 -18.53 -21.16 -5.32
N ALA A 287 -17.23 -20.94 -5.10
CA ALA A 287 -16.61 -20.94 -3.78
C ALA A 287 -17.17 -19.89 -2.80
N PHE A 288 -17.82 -18.84 -3.28
CA PHE A 288 -18.41 -17.78 -2.45
C PHE A 288 -19.82 -18.08 -1.96
N LYS A 289 -20.47 -19.12 -2.50
CA LYS A 289 -21.89 -19.40 -2.27
C LYS A 289 -22.20 -19.54 -0.77
N GLY A 290 -23.10 -18.70 -0.27
CA GLY A 290 -23.52 -18.70 1.13
C GLY A 290 -22.45 -18.22 2.13
N ILE A 291 -21.32 -17.69 1.67
CA ILE A 291 -20.29 -17.11 2.54
C ILE A 291 -20.60 -15.63 2.76
N PRO A 292 -20.87 -15.19 4.01
CA PRO A 292 -21.18 -13.80 4.29
C PRO A 292 -19.94 -12.92 4.13
N THR A 293 -20.16 -11.67 3.70
CA THR A 293 -19.11 -10.68 3.54
C THR A 293 -18.48 -10.31 4.88
N LYS A 294 -17.14 -10.29 4.92
CA LYS A 294 -16.36 -9.72 6.01
C LYS A 294 -15.57 -8.51 5.54
N ILE A 295 -15.37 -7.58 6.45
CA ILE A 295 -14.55 -6.39 6.25
C ILE A 295 -13.55 -6.23 7.39
N VAL A 296 -12.46 -5.54 7.10
CA VAL A 296 -11.53 -5.04 8.11
C VAL A 296 -11.69 -3.53 8.19
N VAL A 297 -12.19 -3.06 9.35
CA VAL A 297 -12.41 -1.63 9.57
C VAL A 297 -11.17 -1.04 10.22
N SER A 298 -10.52 -0.14 9.50
CA SER A 298 -9.44 0.68 10.01
C SER A 298 -9.95 1.61 11.10
N SER A 299 -9.55 1.32 12.34
CA SER A 299 -9.74 2.18 13.50
C SER A 299 -8.40 2.69 13.99
N GLY A 300 -8.15 3.99 13.80
CA GLY A 300 -6.87 4.64 14.12
C GLY A 300 -6.19 5.23 12.87
N GLY A 301 -5.33 6.23 13.06
CA GLY A 301 -4.64 6.92 11.96
C GLY A 301 -5.53 7.85 11.12
N ALA A 302 -4.98 8.33 9.99
CA ALA A 302 -5.66 9.24 9.07
C ALA A 302 -6.79 8.56 8.27
N ALA A 303 -6.74 7.23 8.14
CA ALA A 303 -7.65 6.46 7.32
C ALA A 303 -8.68 5.71 8.19
N GLY A 304 -9.75 6.39 8.63
CA GLY A 304 -10.94 5.68 9.10
C GLY A 304 -11.64 4.91 7.98
N GLY A 305 -12.52 3.95 8.31
CA GLY A 305 -13.32 3.19 7.34
C GLY A 305 -12.71 1.85 6.95
N VAL A 306 -13.15 1.26 5.84
CA VAL A 306 -12.56 0.06 5.23
C VAL A 306 -11.54 0.52 4.19
N VAL A 307 -10.29 0.09 4.31
CA VAL A 307 -9.22 0.46 3.37
C VAL A 307 -8.68 -0.78 2.68
N THR A 308 -8.23 -0.62 1.43
CA THR A 308 -7.74 -1.75 0.62
C THR A 308 -6.53 -2.42 1.26
N GLU A 309 -5.67 -1.65 1.92
CA GLU A 309 -4.50 -2.16 2.63
C GLU A 309 -4.85 -3.29 3.62
N GLY A 310 -5.72 -3.06 4.61
CA GLY A 310 -6.04 -4.11 5.59
C GLY A 310 -6.94 -5.20 5.05
N MET A 311 -7.74 -4.92 4.02
CA MET A 311 -8.44 -5.98 3.29
C MET A 311 -7.43 -6.90 2.60
N GLY A 312 -6.44 -6.34 1.90
CA GLY A 312 -5.35 -7.07 1.26
C GLY A 312 -4.55 -7.90 2.27
N TYR A 313 -4.13 -7.30 3.39
CA TYR A 313 -3.45 -8.00 4.48
C TYR A 313 -4.27 -9.18 5.02
N GLY A 314 -5.56 -8.96 5.27
CA GLY A 314 -6.47 -10.01 5.74
C GLY A 314 -6.59 -11.17 4.75
N ILE A 315 -6.80 -10.87 3.46
CA ILE A 315 -6.91 -11.88 2.40
C ILE A 315 -5.59 -12.65 2.27
N MET A 316 -4.45 -11.97 2.22
CA MET A 316 -3.13 -12.60 2.11
C MET A 316 -2.83 -13.53 3.28
N VAL A 317 -2.95 -13.05 4.52
CA VAL A 317 -2.66 -13.83 5.73
C VAL A 317 -3.55 -15.07 5.80
N GLU A 318 -4.85 -14.90 5.57
CA GLU A 318 -5.79 -16.01 5.63
C GLU A 318 -5.62 -17.01 4.47
N ALA A 319 -5.17 -16.55 3.31
CA ALA A 319 -4.83 -17.42 2.18
C ALA A 319 -3.61 -18.31 2.46
N PHE A 320 -2.56 -17.78 3.09
CA PHE A 320 -1.42 -18.60 3.55
C PHE A 320 -1.86 -19.65 4.58
N LYS A 321 -2.77 -19.29 5.49
CA LYS A 321 -3.38 -20.25 6.41
C LYS A 321 -4.22 -21.29 5.67
N ALA A 322 -5.00 -20.88 4.68
CA ALA A 322 -5.85 -21.76 3.89
C ALA A 322 -5.05 -22.84 3.15
N VAL A 323 -3.96 -22.47 2.47
CA VAL A 323 -3.09 -23.47 1.79
C VAL A 323 -2.37 -24.40 2.78
N ALA A 324 -2.18 -23.97 4.03
CA ALA A 324 -1.68 -24.81 5.10
C ALA A 324 -2.77 -25.71 5.73
N GLY A 325 -3.97 -25.76 5.14
CA GLY A 325 -5.09 -26.60 5.57
C GLY A 325 -5.99 -25.98 6.64
N ASP A 326 -5.81 -24.70 6.99
CA ASP A 326 -6.68 -24.02 7.96
C ASP A 326 -8.04 -23.67 7.33
N LYS A 327 -9.07 -24.43 7.71
CA LYS A 327 -10.46 -24.23 7.25
C LYS A 327 -11.04 -22.88 7.68
N ILE A 328 -10.65 -22.36 8.84
CA ILE A 328 -11.09 -21.04 9.31
C ILE A 328 -10.43 -19.97 8.43
N GLY A 329 -9.14 -20.16 8.12
CA GLY A 329 -8.42 -19.30 7.19
C GLY A 329 -9.07 -19.27 5.81
N LEU A 330 -9.41 -20.43 5.25
CA LEU A 330 -10.13 -20.48 3.97
C LEU A 330 -11.46 -19.71 4.01
N ALA A 331 -12.30 -19.95 5.02
CA ALA A 331 -13.59 -19.29 5.15
C ALA A 331 -13.44 -17.76 5.32
N ASN A 332 -12.50 -17.31 6.16
CA ASN A 332 -12.22 -15.90 6.35
C ASN A 332 -11.65 -15.25 5.08
N GLY A 333 -10.71 -15.91 4.40
CA GLY A 333 -10.10 -15.41 3.16
C GLY A 333 -11.14 -15.17 2.07
N ILE A 334 -12.07 -16.11 1.86
CA ILE A 334 -13.15 -15.93 0.88
C ILE A 334 -14.14 -14.84 1.32
N ALA A 335 -14.49 -14.77 2.61
CA ALA A 335 -15.38 -13.73 3.12
C ALA A 335 -14.80 -12.31 3.00
N LEU A 336 -13.49 -12.15 3.24
CA LEU A 336 -12.78 -10.88 3.07
C LEU A 336 -12.61 -10.53 1.60
N LEU A 337 -12.31 -11.52 0.76
CA LEU A 337 -12.22 -11.33 -0.68
C LEU A 337 -13.55 -10.85 -1.26
N ARG A 338 -14.69 -11.35 -0.73
CA ARG A 338 -16.02 -10.85 -1.11
C ARG A 338 -16.16 -9.36 -0.80
N GLY A 339 -15.74 -8.93 0.38
CA GLY A 339 -15.78 -7.51 0.77
C GLY A 339 -14.89 -6.64 -0.11
N TRP A 340 -13.70 -7.13 -0.46
CA TRP A 340 -12.80 -6.45 -1.38
C TRP A 340 -13.37 -6.36 -2.80
N LEU A 341 -14.01 -7.42 -3.31
CA LEU A 341 -14.75 -7.37 -4.58
C LEU A 341 -15.94 -6.40 -4.52
N GLY A 342 -16.57 -6.23 -3.36
CA GLY A 342 -17.54 -5.15 -3.10
C GLY A 342 -16.93 -3.75 -3.30
N MET A 343 -15.68 -3.55 -2.85
CA MET A 343 -14.93 -2.30 -3.07
C MET A 343 -14.52 -2.11 -4.53
N VAL A 344 -14.23 -3.18 -5.28
CA VAL A 344 -14.05 -3.13 -6.74
C VAL A 344 -15.36 -2.76 -7.43
N TYR A 345 -16.45 -3.41 -7.03
CA TYR A 345 -17.77 -3.23 -7.61
C TYR A 345 -18.35 -1.85 -7.36
N GLY A 346 -18.05 -1.25 -6.20
CA GLY A 346 -18.51 0.06 -5.75
C GLY A 346 -20.02 0.31 -5.79
N PRO A 347 -20.51 1.49 -5.35
CA PRO A 347 -21.94 1.77 -5.35
C PRO A 347 -22.53 1.84 -6.77
N THR A 348 -23.81 1.50 -6.92
CA THR A 348 -24.49 1.41 -8.23
C THR A 348 -24.76 2.76 -8.89
N ASN A 349 -24.82 3.84 -8.12
CA ASN A 349 -25.27 5.17 -8.58
C ASN A 349 -24.11 6.14 -8.85
N THR A 350 -22.95 5.59 -9.15
CA THR A 350 -21.70 6.34 -9.23
C THR A 350 -20.89 5.88 -10.44
N PRO A 351 -20.14 6.78 -11.10
CA PRO A 351 -19.35 6.42 -12.25
C PRO A 351 -18.29 5.36 -11.89
N HIS A 352 -18.33 4.24 -12.60
CA HIS A 352 -17.36 3.15 -12.51
C HIS A 352 -16.27 3.27 -13.57
N PRO A 353 -15.05 2.80 -13.28
CA PRO A 353 -14.63 2.09 -12.05
C PRO A 353 -14.06 2.99 -10.95
N PHE A 354 -14.27 2.62 -9.68
CA PHE A 354 -13.74 3.38 -8.55
C PHE A 354 -12.23 3.29 -8.38
N GLY A 355 -11.71 2.05 -8.44
CA GLY A 355 -10.29 1.77 -8.36
C GLY A 355 -9.48 2.38 -9.51
N GLY A 356 -10.10 2.92 -10.57
CA GLY A 356 -9.42 3.63 -11.68
C GLY A 356 -9.83 5.08 -11.82
N GLY A 357 -10.74 5.55 -10.98
CA GLY A 357 -11.36 6.87 -11.00
C GLY A 357 -12.07 7.27 -12.30
N THR A 358 -12.25 8.58 -12.49
CA THR A 358 -13.38 9.10 -13.27
C THR A 358 -13.10 9.26 -14.75
N GLU A 359 -13.70 8.40 -15.57
CA GLU A 359 -14.14 8.63 -16.95
C GLU A 359 -15.13 7.52 -17.38
N ARG A 360 -15.87 7.71 -18.49
CA ARG A 360 -17.06 6.89 -18.82
C ARG A 360 -16.68 5.47 -19.29
N GLY A 361 -17.00 4.49 -18.44
CA GLY A 361 -17.47 3.16 -18.87
C GLY A 361 -16.43 2.04 -18.82
N GLY A 362 -15.85 1.79 -17.64
CA GLY A 362 -14.93 0.67 -17.42
C GLY A 362 -13.48 1.03 -17.79
N SER A 363 -12.54 0.63 -16.95
CA SER A 363 -11.10 0.93 -17.09
C SER A 363 -10.39 0.10 -18.14
N SER A 364 -11.09 -0.70 -18.95
CA SER A 364 -10.50 -1.45 -20.06
C SER A 364 -10.00 -0.56 -21.21
N HIS A 365 -10.17 0.76 -21.10
CA HIS A 365 -9.75 1.73 -22.10
C HIS A 365 -8.34 2.22 -21.83
N VAL A 366 -7.42 1.78 -22.66
CA VAL A 366 -5.98 2.15 -22.61
C VAL A 366 -5.74 3.61 -22.91
N ASP A 367 -6.73 4.36 -23.37
CA ASP A 367 -6.64 5.78 -23.63
C ASP A 367 -7.35 6.65 -22.57
N THR A 368 -7.74 6.07 -21.42
CA THR A 368 -8.45 6.81 -20.35
C THR A 368 -7.54 7.25 -19.21
N TYR A 369 -8.00 8.29 -18.51
CA TYR A 369 -7.39 8.78 -17.29
C TYR A 369 -7.69 7.82 -16.13
N PRO A 370 -6.70 7.42 -15.31
CA PRO A 370 -5.24 7.44 -15.42
C PRO A 370 -4.72 6.07 -15.89
N TYR A 371 -4.22 6.03 -17.12
CA TYR A 371 -3.75 4.88 -17.88
C TYR A 371 -3.59 3.55 -17.11
N GLY A 372 -4.39 2.55 -17.49
CA GLY A 372 -4.35 1.19 -16.95
C GLY A 372 -5.64 0.71 -16.28
N VAL A 373 -6.01 -0.53 -16.57
CA VAL A 373 -7.24 -1.22 -16.11
C VAL A 373 -7.34 -1.36 -14.60
N SER A 374 -8.47 -0.99 -13.99
CA SER A 374 -8.77 -1.12 -12.56
C SER A 374 -10.05 -1.87 -12.21
N ALA A 375 -10.83 -2.30 -13.19
CA ALA A 375 -11.93 -3.25 -13.12
C ALA A 375 -12.22 -3.80 -14.51
N ILE A 376 -12.27 -5.12 -14.60
CA ILE A 376 -12.62 -5.94 -15.74
C ILE A 376 -14.03 -6.46 -15.48
N ALA A 377 -15.00 -6.03 -16.29
CA ALA A 377 -16.38 -6.45 -16.18
C ALA A 377 -16.50 -7.99 -16.26
N GLY A 378 -17.37 -8.59 -15.45
CA GLY A 378 -17.59 -10.03 -15.48
C GLY A 378 -18.15 -10.52 -16.82
N ALA A 379 -18.04 -11.82 -17.07
CA ALA A 379 -18.54 -12.41 -18.31
C ALA A 379 -20.08 -12.41 -18.36
N GLY A 380 -20.65 -11.61 -19.28
CA GLY A 380 -22.08 -11.62 -19.59
C GLY A 380 -22.98 -10.86 -18.61
N PRO A 381 -24.31 -10.87 -18.84
CA PRO A 381 -25.30 -10.25 -17.96
C PRO A 381 -25.27 -10.91 -16.58
N GLY A 382 -24.77 -10.19 -15.57
CA GLY A 382 -24.69 -10.67 -14.18
C GLY A 382 -23.31 -11.15 -13.73
N GLY A 383 -22.25 -11.05 -14.53
CA GLY A 383 -20.90 -11.37 -14.07
C GLY A 383 -20.30 -10.30 -13.14
N THR A 384 -19.63 -10.71 -12.05
CA THR A 384 -18.94 -9.77 -11.14
C THR A 384 -17.74 -9.12 -11.82
N PRO A 385 -17.61 -7.78 -11.75
CA PRO A 385 -16.36 -7.10 -12.06
C PRO A 385 -15.22 -7.56 -11.15
N SER A 386 -14.09 -7.97 -11.74
CA SER A 386 -12.83 -8.24 -11.03
C SER A 386 -11.83 -7.16 -11.37
N GLY A 387 -11.02 -6.66 -10.45
CA GLY A 387 -10.29 -5.40 -10.66
C GLY A 387 -9.27 -5.12 -9.57
N VAL A 388 -9.00 -3.85 -9.32
CA VAL A 388 -8.39 -3.34 -8.09
C VAL A 388 -9.41 -2.47 -7.35
N ALA A 389 -9.33 -2.44 -6.03
CA ALA A 389 -10.37 -1.83 -5.21
C ALA A 389 -10.20 -0.32 -5.08
N GLY A 390 -11.30 0.41 -4.90
CA GLY A 390 -11.20 1.80 -4.45
C GLY A 390 -10.51 1.87 -3.09
N TRP A 391 -9.48 2.71 -2.93
CA TRP A 391 -8.56 2.65 -1.79
C TRP A 391 -9.24 2.76 -0.40
N LYS A 392 -10.43 3.36 -0.33
CA LYS A 392 -11.17 3.58 0.93
C LYS A 392 -12.68 3.62 0.76
N TYR A 393 -13.37 3.02 1.73
CA TYR A 393 -14.82 2.98 1.89
C TYR A 393 -15.26 3.36 3.32
N PRO A 394 -16.45 3.94 3.50
CA PRO A 394 -17.33 4.48 2.46
C PRO A 394 -16.67 5.63 1.66
N ILE A 395 -16.93 5.68 0.36
CA ILE A 395 -16.26 6.62 -0.57
C ILE A 395 -16.48 8.10 -0.24
N ASN A 396 -17.51 8.44 0.53
CA ASN A 396 -17.83 9.80 0.95
C ASN A 396 -17.01 10.27 2.16
N GLN A 397 -16.12 9.42 2.70
CA GLN A 397 -15.18 9.81 3.75
C GLN A 397 -13.97 10.59 3.22
N CYS A 398 -13.79 10.69 1.90
CA CYS A 398 -12.82 11.57 1.26
C CYS A 398 -13.53 12.73 0.56
N PHE A 399 -12.82 13.84 0.33
CA PHE A 399 -13.34 14.98 -0.42
C PHE A 399 -12.54 15.15 -1.72
N PRO A 400 -13.19 15.16 -2.91
CA PRO A 400 -14.63 15.07 -3.14
C PRO A 400 -15.21 13.65 -2.96
N VAL A 401 -14.47 12.59 -3.28
CA VAL A 401 -14.79 11.16 -3.06
C VAL A 401 -13.51 10.32 -3.08
N CYS A 402 -13.48 9.18 -2.39
CA CYS A 402 -12.34 8.26 -2.40
C CYS A 402 -12.31 7.55 -3.76
N GLN A 403 -11.47 8.03 -4.67
CA GLN A 403 -11.25 7.47 -5.99
C GLN A 403 -9.80 7.03 -6.15
N GLY A 404 -9.59 6.13 -7.11
CA GLY A 404 -8.31 5.48 -7.30
C GLY A 404 -8.12 4.31 -6.35
N SER A 405 -7.04 3.58 -6.59
CA SER A 405 -6.63 2.44 -5.78
C SER A 405 -5.39 2.77 -4.94
N ALA A 406 -4.91 1.80 -4.17
CA ALA A 406 -3.66 1.89 -3.44
C ALA A 406 -2.91 0.57 -3.63
N THR A 407 -1.79 0.66 -4.33
CA THR A 407 -1.04 -0.47 -4.89
C THR A 407 -0.71 -1.55 -3.87
N ASP A 408 -0.35 -1.16 -2.64
CA ASP A 408 -0.04 -2.10 -1.55
C ASP A 408 -1.24 -2.99 -1.20
N GLY A 409 -2.41 -2.40 -1.00
CA GLY A 409 -3.63 -3.19 -0.73
C GLY A 409 -4.04 -4.09 -1.89
N ASP A 410 -3.78 -3.66 -3.13
CA ASP A 410 -4.14 -4.41 -4.33
C ASP A 410 -3.19 -5.59 -4.57
N GLU A 411 -1.87 -5.40 -4.47
CA GLU A 411 -0.91 -6.49 -4.63
C GLU A 411 -1.07 -7.57 -3.55
N ASP A 412 -1.36 -7.19 -2.30
CA ASP A 412 -1.63 -8.13 -1.22
C ASP A 412 -2.90 -8.96 -1.46
N ALA A 413 -3.98 -8.30 -1.89
CA ALA A 413 -5.23 -8.98 -2.19
C ALA A 413 -5.04 -9.99 -3.34
N VAL A 414 -4.35 -9.59 -4.42
CA VAL A 414 -4.09 -10.47 -5.57
C VAL A 414 -3.19 -11.65 -5.20
N LEU A 415 -2.18 -11.44 -4.34
CA LEU A 415 -1.38 -12.56 -3.84
C LEU A 415 -2.26 -13.53 -3.04
N GLY A 416 -3.08 -13.01 -2.11
CA GLY A 416 -4.00 -13.83 -1.35
C GLY A 416 -5.01 -14.59 -2.23
N MET A 417 -5.53 -13.98 -3.29
CA MET A 417 -6.38 -14.65 -4.28
C MET A 417 -5.69 -15.84 -4.94
N ILE A 418 -4.40 -15.71 -5.32
CA ILE A 418 -3.64 -16.82 -5.91
C ILE A 418 -3.52 -17.99 -4.93
N TYR A 419 -3.24 -17.71 -3.65
CA TYR A 419 -3.16 -18.74 -2.62
C TYR A 419 -4.53 -19.35 -2.28
N LEU A 420 -5.62 -18.57 -2.26
CA LEU A 420 -6.97 -19.10 -2.12
C LEU A 420 -7.36 -19.99 -3.30
N SER A 421 -6.99 -19.60 -4.53
CA SER A 421 -7.16 -20.42 -5.73
C SER A 421 -6.46 -21.77 -5.56
N ALA A 422 -5.23 -21.76 -5.05
CA ALA A 422 -4.49 -22.99 -4.75
C ALA A 422 -5.17 -23.84 -3.66
N ALA A 423 -5.60 -23.21 -2.55
CA ALA A 423 -6.29 -23.89 -1.45
C ALA A 423 -7.62 -24.54 -1.87
N LEU A 424 -8.29 -23.97 -2.88
CA LEU A 424 -9.51 -24.49 -3.48
C LEU A 424 -9.28 -25.53 -4.58
N GLY A 425 -8.03 -25.84 -4.94
CA GLY A 425 -7.71 -26.76 -6.03
C GLY A 425 -7.87 -26.18 -7.43
N TYR A 426 -7.71 -24.86 -7.57
CA TYR A 426 -7.82 -24.09 -8.82
C TYR A 426 -9.14 -24.25 -9.60
N PRO A 427 -10.33 -24.02 -8.99
CA PRO A 427 -11.60 -24.04 -9.71
C PRO A 427 -11.58 -23.06 -10.89
N GLU A 428 -12.15 -23.43 -12.04
CA GLU A 428 -12.01 -22.66 -13.29
C GLU A 428 -12.56 -21.23 -13.19
N ASP A 429 -13.71 -21.07 -12.54
CA ASP A 429 -14.38 -19.80 -12.30
C ASP A 429 -13.56 -18.90 -11.36
N PHE A 430 -12.97 -19.48 -10.32
CA PHE A 430 -12.06 -18.78 -9.42
C PHE A 430 -10.77 -18.37 -10.14
N VAL A 431 -10.20 -19.25 -10.97
CA VAL A 431 -8.99 -18.96 -11.77
C VAL A 431 -9.23 -17.82 -12.75
N ASP A 432 -10.38 -17.77 -13.42
CA ASP A 432 -10.79 -16.66 -14.29
C ASP A 432 -10.82 -15.33 -13.52
N MET A 433 -11.44 -15.31 -12.34
CA MET A 433 -11.48 -14.13 -11.47
C MET A 433 -10.08 -13.67 -11.05
N VAL A 434 -9.20 -14.59 -10.62
CA VAL A 434 -7.82 -14.26 -10.23
C VAL A 434 -7.02 -13.75 -11.42
N MET A 435 -7.16 -14.34 -12.60
CA MET A 435 -6.44 -13.87 -13.79
C MET A 435 -6.83 -12.43 -14.15
N ARG A 436 -8.13 -12.12 -14.08
CA ARG A 436 -8.61 -10.75 -14.27
C ARG A 436 -8.02 -9.78 -13.24
N ALA A 437 -7.92 -10.19 -11.98
CA ALA A 437 -7.31 -9.37 -10.93
C ALA A 437 -5.80 -9.16 -11.17
N VAL A 438 -5.07 -10.18 -11.63
CA VAL A 438 -3.65 -10.09 -12.01
C VAL A 438 -3.45 -9.11 -13.17
N ILE A 439 -4.29 -9.19 -14.21
CA ILE A 439 -4.23 -8.28 -15.37
C ILE A 439 -4.59 -6.87 -14.92
N ALA A 440 -5.65 -6.70 -14.11
CA ALA A 440 -6.06 -5.41 -13.57
C ALA A 440 -4.94 -4.80 -12.73
N PHE A 441 -4.31 -5.53 -11.81
CA PHE A 441 -3.17 -5.01 -11.05
C PHE A 441 -2.02 -4.54 -11.96
N ALA A 442 -1.61 -5.37 -12.93
CA ALA A 442 -0.54 -4.98 -13.84
C ALA A 442 -0.89 -3.68 -14.59
N SER A 443 -2.13 -3.56 -15.05
CA SER A 443 -2.56 -2.38 -15.76
C SER A 443 -2.74 -1.18 -14.83
N ALA A 444 -3.59 -1.26 -13.80
CA ALA A 444 -3.86 -0.19 -12.87
C ALA A 444 -2.61 0.28 -12.15
N ASP A 445 -1.77 -0.60 -11.62
CA ASP A 445 -0.73 -0.19 -10.66
C ASP A 445 0.67 -0.20 -11.25
N LEU A 446 0.93 -0.93 -12.35
CA LEU A 446 2.20 -0.83 -13.09
C LEU A 446 2.07 0.03 -14.36
N GLY A 447 0.84 0.30 -14.82
CA GLY A 447 0.61 0.96 -16.11
C GLY A 447 0.93 0.05 -17.31
N PHE A 448 0.71 -1.25 -17.18
CA PHE A 448 0.79 -2.19 -18.30
C PHE A 448 -0.29 -1.88 -19.37
N PRO A 449 0.05 -1.87 -20.68
CA PRO A 449 1.33 -2.28 -21.25
C PRO A 449 2.34 -1.17 -21.57
N ASP A 450 1.98 0.11 -21.59
CA ASP A 450 2.83 1.16 -22.18
C ASP A 450 3.55 2.10 -21.21
N LEU A 451 3.29 2.04 -19.90
CA LEU A 451 3.96 2.91 -18.93
C LEU A 451 5.27 2.30 -18.44
N TYR A 452 6.33 2.40 -19.25
CA TYR A 452 7.63 1.83 -18.93
C TYR A 452 8.81 2.66 -19.45
N ARG A 453 10.02 2.35 -18.98
CA ARG A 453 11.26 2.86 -19.59
C ARG A 453 12.08 1.74 -20.19
N THR A 454 12.73 2.02 -21.30
CA THR A 454 13.59 1.07 -22.00
C THR A 454 15.05 1.38 -21.67
N LEU A 455 15.75 0.40 -21.12
CA LEU A 455 17.20 0.45 -20.92
C LEU A 455 17.95 0.33 -22.27
N PRO A 456 19.24 0.72 -22.33
CA PRO A 456 20.06 0.55 -23.53
C PRO A 456 20.11 -0.87 -24.10
N ASP A 457 19.93 -1.90 -23.27
CA ASP A 457 19.89 -3.31 -23.68
C ASP A 457 18.50 -3.78 -24.17
N GLY A 458 17.50 -2.90 -24.20
CA GLY A 458 16.12 -3.19 -24.59
C GLY A 458 15.23 -3.66 -23.44
N THR A 459 15.74 -3.79 -22.22
CA THR A 459 14.93 -4.19 -21.05
C THR A 459 13.87 -3.14 -20.75
N LYS A 460 12.61 -3.57 -20.67
CA LYS A 460 11.48 -2.73 -20.26
C LYS A 460 11.35 -2.71 -18.73
N LEU A 461 11.30 -1.53 -18.16
CA LEU A 461 11.23 -1.30 -16.72
C LEU A 461 9.89 -0.67 -16.37
N PHE A 462 9.15 -1.35 -15.50
CA PHE A 462 7.90 -0.86 -14.93
C PHE A 462 8.17 -0.41 -13.50
N VAL A 463 7.53 0.66 -13.05
CA VAL A 463 7.66 1.13 -11.66
C VAL A 463 6.27 1.18 -11.07
N PRO A 464 6.01 0.46 -9.96
CA PRO A 464 4.73 0.54 -9.28
C PRO A 464 4.34 1.98 -8.99
N LYS A 465 3.09 2.32 -9.32
CA LYS A 465 2.46 3.59 -8.99
C LYS A 465 2.12 3.63 -7.49
N GLY A 466 1.79 4.81 -6.97
CA GLY A 466 1.25 4.94 -5.61
C GLY A 466 -0.20 4.44 -5.48
N GLY A 467 -0.81 4.16 -6.62
CA GLY A 467 -2.15 3.64 -6.85
C GLY A 467 -2.48 3.90 -8.31
N SER A 468 -3.68 3.52 -8.75
CA SER A 468 -4.05 3.63 -10.15
C SER A 468 -3.86 5.03 -10.76
N GLN A 469 -3.96 6.08 -9.96
CA GLN A 469 -4.04 7.46 -10.44
C GLN A 469 -2.82 8.33 -10.24
N TRP A 470 -1.74 7.85 -9.63
CA TRP A 470 -0.65 8.74 -9.25
C TRP A 470 0.67 8.03 -8.96
N GLY A 471 1.77 8.79 -8.97
CA GLY A 471 3.11 8.27 -8.69
C GLY A 471 3.66 7.39 -9.83
N GLY A 472 4.66 6.58 -9.51
CA GLY A 472 5.37 5.72 -10.47
C GLY A 472 5.94 6.54 -11.62
N LEU A 473 5.70 6.09 -12.86
CA LEU A 473 6.17 6.78 -14.07
C LEU A 473 5.15 7.76 -14.67
N LEU A 474 4.07 8.11 -13.96
CA LEU A 474 3.09 9.06 -14.48
C LEU A 474 3.68 10.47 -14.59
N PRO A 475 3.43 11.18 -15.71
CA PRO A 475 3.92 12.54 -15.90
C PRO A 475 3.19 13.55 -15.03
N GLU A 476 3.77 14.74 -14.90
CA GLU A 476 3.15 15.88 -14.20
C GLU A 476 2.07 16.57 -15.05
N GLN A 477 2.21 16.48 -16.38
CA GLN A 477 1.39 17.20 -17.35
C GLN A 477 0.93 16.25 -18.46
N GLY A 478 0.07 16.75 -19.34
CA GLY A 478 -0.48 15.97 -20.46
C GLY A 478 -1.75 15.19 -20.10
N LYS A 479 -2.25 14.42 -21.06
CA LYS A 479 -3.50 13.65 -20.91
C LYS A 479 -3.41 12.61 -19.79
N PHE A 480 -2.23 12.04 -19.57
CA PHE A 480 -2.00 10.97 -18.61
C PHE A 480 -1.37 11.44 -17.30
N LYS A 481 -1.54 12.71 -16.94
CA LYS A 481 -0.92 13.28 -15.75
C LYS A 481 -1.31 12.56 -14.45
N SER A 482 -0.38 12.51 -13.51
CA SER A 482 -0.63 12.08 -12.13
C SER A 482 -1.70 12.96 -11.46
N SER A 483 -2.60 12.33 -10.69
CA SER A 483 -3.59 13.03 -9.85
C SER A 483 -2.98 13.62 -8.57
N GLN A 484 -1.84 13.07 -8.14
CA GLN A 484 -1.04 13.57 -7.02
C GLN A 484 0.40 13.85 -7.49
N GLU A 485 1.37 13.83 -6.58
CA GLU A 485 2.78 14.06 -6.91
C GLU A 485 3.29 13.03 -7.95
N ALA A 486 3.70 13.55 -9.11
CA ALA A 486 4.28 12.75 -10.19
C ALA A 486 5.66 12.20 -9.80
N TRP A 487 6.07 11.08 -10.38
CA TRP A 487 7.39 10.47 -10.15
C TRP A 487 7.68 10.05 -8.70
N CYS A 488 6.64 10.00 -7.88
CA CYS A 488 6.69 9.52 -6.51
C CYS A 488 6.63 8.00 -6.46
N TYR A 489 7.53 7.41 -5.69
CA TYR A 489 7.58 5.98 -5.46
C TYR A 489 7.71 5.68 -3.97
N ASN A 490 6.97 4.68 -3.51
CA ASN A 490 7.08 4.18 -2.14
C ASN A 490 7.84 2.86 -2.14
N PRO A 491 9.03 2.78 -1.53
CA PRO A 491 9.80 1.53 -1.44
C PRO A 491 9.08 0.39 -0.71
N SER A 492 8.03 0.68 0.06
CA SER A 492 7.20 -0.37 0.68
C SER A 492 6.13 -0.97 -0.21
N TYR A 493 5.86 -0.35 -1.35
CA TYR A 493 5.00 -0.90 -2.41
C TYR A 493 5.84 -1.75 -3.37
N PHE A 494 7.12 -1.97 -3.07
CA PHE A 494 7.95 -2.90 -3.82
C PHE A 494 7.73 -4.32 -3.30
N ALA A 495 6.90 -5.10 -3.98
CA ALA A 495 6.61 -6.49 -3.60
C ALA A 495 7.13 -7.51 -4.64
N PRO A 496 8.46 -7.70 -4.78
CA PRO A 496 9.01 -8.53 -5.84
C PRO A 496 8.52 -9.99 -5.79
N GLY A 497 8.36 -10.56 -4.59
CA GLY A 497 7.81 -11.90 -4.42
C GLY A 497 6.35 -12.03 -4.90
N HIS A 498 5.57 -10.94 -4.82
CA HIS A 498 4.21 -10.91 -5.33
C HIS A 498 4.23 -10.87 -6.87
N TYR A 499 5.05 -10.01 -7.47
CA TYR A 499 5.16 -9.91 -8.93
C TYR A 499 5.61 -11.22 -9.59
N ARG A 500 6.54 -11.95 -8.96
CA ARG A 500 6.94 -13.29 -9.41
C ARG A 500 5.81 -14.30 -9.27
N ALA A 501 5.04 -14.26 -8.18
CA ALA A 501 3.84 -15.10 -8.04
C ALA A 501 2.78 -14.79 -9.09
N PHE A 502 2.58 -13.52 -9.43
CA PHE A 502 1.63 -13.10 -10.48
C PHE A 502 2.09 -13.61 -11.85
N ARG A 503 3.37 -13.42 -12.17
CA ARG A 503 4.02 -13.94 -13.37
C ARG A 503 3.86 -15.46 -13.50
N ASP A 504 4.15 -16.20 -12.43
CA ASP A 504 4.13 -17.66 -12.45
C ASP A 504 2.71 -18.21 -12.51
N TYR A 505 1.76 -17.56 -11.83
CA TYR A 505 0.35 -17.88 -11.93
C TYR A 505 -0.17 -17.64 -13.36
N ALA A 506 0.16 -16.49 -13.96
CA ALA A 506 -0.17 -16.18 -15.34
C ALA A 506 0.38 -17.24 -16.31
N LYS A 507 1.66 -17.59 -16.19
CA LYS A 507 2.29 -18.63 -17.03
C LYS A 507 1.63 -20.00 -16.88
N LYS A 508 1.32 -20.40 -15.64
CA LYS A 508 0.81 -21.74 -15.33
C LYS A 508 -0.65 -21.92 -15.73
N HIS A 509 -1.47 -20.89 -15.53
CA HIS A 509 -2.92 -20.98 -15.67
C HIS A 509 -3.48 -20.24 -16.88
N TRP A 510 -2.64 -19.75 -17.81
CA TRP A 510 -3.11 -19.03 -18.99
C TRP A 510 -4.05 -19.86 -19.85
N ARG A 511 -5.10 -19.21 -20.36
CA ARG A 511 -6.08 -19.78 -21.30
C ARG A 511 -6.26 -18.77 -22.43
N PRO A 512 -6.49 -19.21 -23.68
CA PRO A 512 -6.70 -18.28 -24.81
C PRO A 512 -7.83 -17.27 -24.60
N SER A 513 -8.84 -17.62 -23.79
CA SER A 513 -9.94 -16.70 -23.44
C SER A 513 -9.47 -15.47 -22.65
N PHE A 514 -8.34 -15.56 -21.94
CA PHE A 514 -7.78 -14.45 -21.17
C PHE A 514 -7.12 -13.38 -22.06
N ASP A 515 -6.81 -13.71 -23.31
CA ASP A 515 -6.33 -12.71 -24.29
C ASP A 515 -7.36 -11.58 -24.48
N ALA A 516 -8.65 -11.87 -24.28
CA ALA A 516 -9.72 -10.88 -24.35
C ALA A 516 -9.73 -9.88 -23.18
N TYR A 517 -9.02 -10.19 -22.09
CA TYR A 517 -8.89 -9.31 -20.93
C TYR A 517 -7.64 -8.43 -20.99
N LEU A 518 -6.68 -8.76 -21.86
CA LEU A 518 -5.46 -7.99 -21.99
C LEU A 518 -5.77 -6.63 -22.64
N PRO A 519 -5.35 -5.51 -22.01
CA PRO A 519 -5.42 -4.21 -22.68
C PRO A 519 -4.57 -4.20 -23.95
N PRO A 520 -5.04 -3.58 -25.05
CA PRO A 520 -4.16 -3.32 -26.19
C PRO A 520 -3.08 -2.27 -25.84
N HIS A 521 -2.06 -2.16 -26.66
CA HIS A 521 -1.15 -1.02 -26.62
C HIS A 521 -1.85 0.26 -27.11
N LEU A 522 -1.26 1.42 -26.81
CA LEU A 522 -1.72 2.74 -27.27
C LEU A 522 -1.75 2.87 -28.79
N ASP A 523 -0.93 2.10 -29.51
CA ASP A 523 -0.94 2.03 -30.98
C ASP A 523 -2.01 1.07 -31.55
N GLY A 524 -2.78 0.43 -30.66
CA GLY A 524 -3.82 -0.55 -31.00
C GLY A 524 -3.31 -1.97 -31.21
N SER A 525 -2.00 -2.22 -31.12
CA SER A 525 -1.46 -3.58 -31.17
C SER A 525 -1.91 -4.40 -29.95
N ARG A 526 -1.99 -5.73 -30.12
CA ARG A 526 -2.46 -6.61 -29.04
C ARG A 526 -1.31 -6.90 -28.08
N SER A 527 -1.56 -6.72 -26.78
CA SER A 527 -0.68 -7.24 -25.75
C SER A 527 -0.78 -8.76 -25.67
N THR A 528 0.26 -9.38 -25.11
CA THR A 528 0.33 -10.83 -24.92
C THR A 528 0.62 -11.19 -23.46
N VAL A 529 0.45 -12.47 -23.11
CA VAL A 529 0.93 -12.99 -21.82
C VAL A 529 2.44 -12.83 -21.66
N ALA A 530 3.20 -12.83 -22.76
CA ALA A 530 4.64 -12.58 -22.70
C ALA A 530 4.92 -11.13 -22.26
N ASP A 531 4.18 -10.14 -22.78
CA ASP A 531 4.29 -8.74 -22.35
C ASP A 531 3.92 -8.59 -20.86
N LEU A 532 2.83 -9.24 -20.43
CA LEU A 532 2.40 -9.23 -19.02
C LEU A 532 3.48 -9.79 -18.10
N THR A 533 4.06 -10.94 -18.45
CA THR A 533 5.14 -11.55 -17.66
C THR A 533 6.43 -10.73 -17.69
N ALA A 534 6.72 -10.07 -18.82
CA ALA A 534 7.84 -9.15 -18.94
C ALA A 534 7.64 -7.90 -18.08
N ALA A 535 6.41 -7.42 -17.92
CA ALA A 535 6.10 -6.27 -17.06
C ALA A 535 6.41 -6.58 -15.58
N PHE A 536 6.00 -7.74 -15.09
CA PHE A 536 6.35 -8.18 -13.72
C PHE A 536 7.86 -8.34 -13.52
N ASN A 537 8.57 -8.94 -14.47
CA ASN A 537 10.03 -9.04 -14.40
C ASN A 537 10.70 -7.65 -14.41
N GLY A 538 10.21 -6.74 -15.26
CA GLY A 538 10.69 -5.37 -15.35
C GLY A 538 10.45 -4.60 -14.04
N ALA A 539 9.32 -4.82 -13.37
CA ALA A 539 9.02 -4.25 -12.06
C ALA A 539 9.97 -4.74 -10.96
N VAL A 540 10.32 -6.04 -10.97
CA VAL A 540 11.32 -6.61 -10.07
C VAL A 540 12.69 -5.97 -10.28
N ILE A 541 13.16 -5.88 -11.53
CA ILE A 541 14.45 -5.28 -11.85
C ILE A 541 14.48 -3.81 -11.42
N ALA A 542 13.44 -3.04 -11.77
CA ALA A 542 13.37 -1.63 -11.44
C ALA A 542 13.37 -1.39 -9.94
N GLY A 543 12.55 -2.13 -9.18
CA GLY A 543 12.43 -1.96 -7.74
C GLY A 543 13.72 -2.25 -6.99
N TYR A 544 14.47 -3.30 -7.34
CA TYR A 544 15.78 -3.56 -6.71
C TYR A 544 16.82 -2.49 -7.03
N ASN A 545 16.85 -1.99 -8.27
CA ASN A 545 17.76 -0.91 -8.63
C ASN A 545 17.39 0.40 -7.92
N ILE A 546 16.09 0.74 -7.83
CA ILE A 546 15.61 1.89 -7.05
C ILE A 546 15.96 1.72 -5.57
N LEU A 547 15.76 0.53 -4.99
CA LEU A 547 16.07 0.24 -3.59
C LEU A 547 17.57 0.35 -3.30
N TYR A 548 18.43 -0.11 -4.21
CA TYR A 548 19.88 0.07 -4.11
C TYR A 548 20.27 1.55 -4.05
N TYR A 549 19.71 2.38 -4.94
CA TYR A 549 20.01 3.81 -5.03
C TYR A 549 19.28 4.69 -4.00
N SER A 550 18.33 4.15 -3.24
CA SER A 550 17.57 4.88 -2.21
C SER A 550 17.82 4.42 -0.77
N SER A 551 18.48 3.29 -0.55
CA SER A 551 18.77 2.80 0.80
C SER A 551 20.13 3.25 1.32
N CYS A 552 20.27 3.27 2.65
CA CYS A 552 21.55 3.37 3.34
C CYS A 552 22.22 2.00 3.46
N VAL A 553 23.50 2.00 3.86
CA VAL A 553 24.25 0.75 4.13
C VAL A 553 23.72 -0.02 5.34
N SER A 554 22.95 0.62 6.22
CA SER A 554 22.18 -0.01 7.31
C SER A 554 20.92 -0.73 6.84
N GLY A 555 20.51 -0.54 5.57
CA GLY A 555 19.24 -1.03 5.03
C GLY A 555 18.07 -0.06 5.20
N ALA A 556 18.23 1.02 5.99
CA ALA A 556 17.22 2.07 6.09
C ALA A 556 16.90 2.66 4.70
N VAL A 557 15.62 2.88 4.44
CA VAL A 557 15.08 3.49 3.21
C VAL A 557 14.03 4.55 3.58
N GLY A 558 13.79 5.55 2.73
CA GLY A 558 12.78 6.58 2.98
C GLY A 558 11.35 6.12 2.64
N ASN A 559 10.33 6.74 3.26
CA ASN A 559 8.90 6.47 2.93
C ASN A 559 8.60 6.74 1.45
N TRP A 560 9.21 7.79 0.92
CA TRP A 560 9.01 8.24 -0.45
C TRP A 560 10.34 8.57 -1.09
N VAL A 561 10.49 8.18 -2.35
CA VAL A 561 11.66 8.45 -3.20
C VAL A 561 11.19 8.85 -4.59
N GLY A 562 12.03 9.58 -5.30
CA GLY A 562 11.78 9.97 -6.69
C GLY A 562 12.28 8.94 -7.69
N VAL A 563 11.50 8.75 -8.75
CA VAL A 563 11.79 7.86 -9.89
C VAL A 563 11.66 8.58 -11.23
N LYS A 564 11.94 9.89 -11.23
CA LYS A 564 11.73 10.74 -12.41
C LYS A 564 12.58 10.25 -13.59
N ALA A 565 11.90 9.78 -14.62
CA ALA A 565 12.44 9.50 -15.95
C ALA A 565 11.42 10.00 -16.97
N GLU A 566 11.44 11.28 -17.30
CA GLU A 566 10.44 11.90 -18.16
C GLU A 566 10.71 11.59 -19.64
N CYS A 567 9.66 11.32 -20.43
CA CYS A 567 9.82 11.12 -21.86
C CYS A 567 10.00 12.45 -22.60
N PRO A 568 10.77 12.48 -23.70
CA PRO A 568 10.97 13.71 -24.47
C PRO A 568 9.67 14.35 -24.97
N ASN A 569 8.71 13.52 -25.37
CA ASN A 569 7.36 13.92 -25.70
C ASN A 569 6.42 13.66 -24.51
N LYS A 570 5.62 14.66 -24.14
CA LYS A 570 4.72 14.61 -22.99
C LYS A 570 3.52 13.67 -23.17
N GLU A 571 3.23 13.28 -24.41
CA GLU A 571 2.16 12.33 -24.71
C GLU A 571 2.65 10.87 -24.75
N ASP A 572 3.98 10.64 -24.74
CA ASP A 572 4.55 9.30 -24.74
C ASP A 572 4.57 8.72 -23.32
N LEU A 573 4.05 7.50 -23.15
CA LEU A 573 4.11 6.77 -21.87
C LEU A 573 5.32 5.85 -21.75
N SER A 574 5.96 5.51 -22.88
CA SER A 574 7.21 4.76 -22.93
C SER A 574 8.24 5.42 -23.81
N CYS A 575 9.50 5.34 -23.36
CA CYS A 575 10.67 5.90 -24.03
C CYS A 575 11.94 5.30 -23.42
N ALA A 576 13.10 5.57 -24.03
CA ALA A 576 14.39 5.26 -23.40
C ALA A 576 14.57 6.04 -22.09
N GLY A 577 15.09 5.40 -21.05
CA GLY A 577 15.35 6.07 -19.77
C GLY A 577 15.65 5.13 -18.62
N VAL A 578 16.09 5.72 -17.50
CA VAL A 578 16.50 4.99 -16.29
C VAL A 578 15.75 5.58 -15.09
N PRO A 579 14.76 4.89 -14.49
CA PRO A 579 13.95 5.42 -13.39
C PRO A 579 14.78 5.88 -12.18
N TRP A 580 15.92 5.24 -11.93
CA TRP A 580 16.81 5.56 -10.80
C TRP A 580 17.94 6.54 -11.13
N THR A 581 17.86 7.29 -12.23
CA THR A 581 18.90 8.27 -12.60
C THR A 581 19.19 9.23 -11.45
N HIS A 582 18.14 9.74 -10.79
CA HIS A 582 18.25 10.73 -9.70
C HIS A 582 17.74 10.25 -8.34
N THR A 583 17.28 9.00 -8.22
CA THR A 583 16.85 8.42 -6.94
C THR A 583 17.91 8.63 -5.84
N PRO A 584 17.51 9.08 -4.63
CA PRO A 584 16.14 9.14 -4.10
C PRO A 584 15.34 10.40 -4.45
N TYR A 585 15.86 11.33 -5.25
CA TYR A 585 15.22 12.61 -5.52
C TYR A 585 14.31 12.55 -6.76
N VAL A 586 13.28 13.40 -6.77
CA VAL A 586 12.47 13.67 -7.96
C VAL A 586 13.25 14.63 -8.84
N GLY A 587 13.94 14.07 -9.85
CA GLY A 587 14.96 14.84 -10.59
C GLY A 587 16.15 15.16 -9.69
N PRO A 588 17.01 16.14 -10.04
CA PRO A 588 18.27 16.37 -9.33
C PRO A 588 18.16 16.71 -7.83
N HIS A 589 17.07 17.37 -7.42
CA HIS A 589 16.89 17.88 -6.05
C HIS A 589 15.47 17.78 -5.49
N GLY A 590 14.49 17.30 -6.27
CA GLY A 590 13.10 17.29 -5.83
C GLY A 590 12.84 16.25 -4.73
N THR A 591 11.84 16.51 -3.91
CA THR A 591 11.36 15.58 -2.89
C THR A 591 9.96 15.12 -3.24
N CYS A 592 9.53 14.02 -2.62
CA CYS A 592 8.18 13.49 -2.75
C CYS A 592 7.61 13.17 -1.37
N THR A 593 6.35 13.50 -1.10
CA THR A 593 5.66 13.18 0.15
C THR A 593 4.18 12.95 -0.10
N ALA A 594 3.69 11.79 0.33
CA ALA A 594 2.27 11.48 0.29
C ALA A 594 1.84 10.79 1.60
N SER A 595 0.53 10.57 1.77
CA SER A 595 -0.05 9.89 2.93
C SER A 595 0.34 10.47 4.31
N GLY A 596 0.81 11.72 4.35
CA GLY A 596 1.26 12.39 5.58
C GLY A 596 2.63 11.93 6.10
N THR A 597 3.36 11.08 5.38
CA THR A 597 4.69 10.60 5.77
C THR A 597 5.80 11.37 5.06
N THR A 598 6.94 11.54 5.72
CA THR A 598 7.98 12.47 5.24
C THR A 598 8.89 11.80 4.23
N PHE A 599 9.21 12.51 3.14
CA PHE A 599 10.29 12.21 2.21
C PHE A 599 11.56 11.77 2.93
N GLY A 600 12.26 10.73 2.43
CA GLY A 600 13.63 10.44 2.87
C GLY A 600 13.79 10.16 4.37
N SER A 601 12.71 9.81 5.07
CA SER A 601 12.70 9.38 6.48
C SER A 601 12.26 7.91 6.54
N TYR A 602 12.93 7.11 7.36
CA TYR A 602 12.43 5.77 7.70
C TYR A 602 11.19 5.93 8.60
N GLY A 603 10.01 5.63 8.06
CA GLY A 603 8.74 5.85 8.74
C GLY A 603 7.75 4.69 8.55
N PRO A 604 6.46 4.94 8.84
CA PRO A 604 5.40 3.93 8.77
C PRO A 604 5.40 3.15 7.46
N ASP A 605 5.50 3.86 6.33
CA ASP A 605 5.49 3.20 5.03
C ASP A 605 6.79 2.42 4.83
N ALA A 606 7.94 3.08 4.91
CA ALA A 606 9.26 2.50 4.65
C ALA A 606 9.55 1.26 5.49
N SER A 607 9.01 1.21 6.70
CA SER A 607 9.22 0.11 7.62
C SER A 607 8.75 -1.22 7.07
N ARG A 608 7.82 -1.25 6.11
CA ARG A 608 7.28 -2.47 5.49
C ARG A 608 8.22 -3.09 4.45
N THR A 609 9.16 -2.33 3.89
CA THR A 609 10.09 -2.82 2.86
C THR A 609 10.82 -4.13 3.26
N PRO A 610 11.32 -4.31 4.49
CA PRO A 610 11.98 -5.55 4.89
C PRO A 610 11.08 -6.78 4.78
N TRP A 611 9.81 -6.72 5.19
CA TRP A 611 8.96 -7.92 5.09
C TRP A 611 8.57 -8.22 3.64
N ARG A 612 8.44 -7.19 2.80
CA ARG A 612 8.26 -7.36 1.34
C ARG A 612 9.44 -8.08 0.69
N ILE A 613 10.66 -7.68 1.04
CA ILE A 613 11.89 -8.30 0.51
C ILE A 613 12.13 -9.69 1.13
N ALA A 614 11.80 -9.87 2.41
CA ALA A 614 11.83 -11.17 3.08
C ALA A 614 10.90 -12.18 2.39
N MET A 615 9.70 -11.75 1.97
CA MET A 615 8.80 -12.61 1.21
C MET A 615 9.37 -13.01 -0.15
N ASP A 616 10.05 -12.13 -0.89
CA ASP A 616 10.73 -12.54 -2.14
C ASP A 616 11.84 -13.54 -1.87
N TYR A 617 12.63 -13.33 -0.80
CA TYR A 617 13.67 -14.29 -0.40
C TYR A 617 13.10 -15.66 -0.03
N ILE A 618 11.96 -15.70 0.67
CA ILE A 618 11.31 -16.95 1.08
C ILE A 618 10.67 -17.67 -0.11
N LEU A 619 9.95 -16.93 -0.95
CA LEU A 619 9.17 -17.51 -2.05
C LEU A 619 10.02 -17.86 -3.27
N TYR A 620 11.10 -17.12 -3.50
CA TYR A 620 11.98 -17.23 -4.67
C TYR A 620 13.47 -17.08 -4.28
N PRO A 621 14.04 -17.91 -3.39
CA PRO A 621 15.38 -17.71 -2.86
C PRO A 621 16.47 -17.65 -3.95
N GLU A 622 16.35 -18.44 -5.01
CA GLU A 622 17.30 -18.42 -6.12
C GLU A 622 17.19 -17.15 -6.96
N GLU A 623 15.97 -16.81 -7.43
CA GLU A 623 15.78 -15.64 -8.31
C GLU A 623 15.97 -14.32 -7.57
N SER A 624 15.56 -14.24 -6.30
CA SER A 624 15.69 -13.06 -5.44
C SER A 624 17.14 -12.77 -5.05
N SER A 625 18.03 -13.76 -5.22
CA SER A 625 19.48 -13.64 -5.02
C SER A 625 20.24 -13.34 -6.32
N GLN A 626 19.57 -13.43 -7.47
CA GLN A 626 20.15 -13.24 -8.81
C GLN A 626 19.50 -12.04 -9.51
N VAL A 627 19.73 -10.86 -8.97
CA VAL A 627 19.20 -9.61 -9.51
C VAL A 627 20.27 -8.92 -10.35
N THR A 628 19.94 -8.58 -11.60
CA THR A 628 20.81 -7.74 -12.43
C THR A 628 20.77 -6.31 -11.94
N MET A 629 21.93 -5.80 -11.56
CA MET A 629 22.11 -4.43 -11.15
C MET A 629 22.64 -3.59 -12.31
N TYR A 630 22.22 -2.34 -12.35
CA TYR A 630 22.51 -1.41 -13.43
C TYR A 630 23.06 -0.10 -12.86
N THR A 631 23.97 0.52 -13.61
CA THR A 631 24.44 1.87 -13.32
C THR A 631 23.32 2.91 -13.45
N ARG A 632 23.55 4.14 -13.02
CA ARG A 632 22.65 5.29 -13.27
C ARG A 632 22.50 5.63 -14.76
N ALA A 633 23.38 5.12 -15.63
CA ALA A 633 23.28 5.25 -17.07
C ALA A 633 22.50 4.08 -17.72
N GLY A 634 22.01 3.11 -16.93
CA GLY A 634 21.24 1.98 -17.45
C GLY A 634 22.09 0.86 -18.05
N MET A 635 23.41 0.89 -17.86
CA MET A 635 24.30 -0.21 -18.26
C MET A 635 24.37 -1.25 -17.14
N ALA A 636 24.23 -2.53 -17.47
CA ALA A 636 24.39 -3.61 -16.49
C ALA A 636 25.78 -3.56 -15.86
N ASP A 637 25.83 -3.68 -14.53
CA ASP A 637 27.06 -3.62 -13.75
C ASP A 637 27.18 -4.88 -12.86
N PRO A 638 27.91 -5.90 -13.33
CA PRO A 638 28.07 -7.14 -12.57
C PRO A 638 28.92 -6.96 -11.30
N THR A 639 29.56 -5.80 -11.10
CA THR A 639 30.33 -5.52 -9.88
C THR A 639 29.45 -5.10 -8.70
N ILE A 640 28.22 -4.66 -8.99
CA ILE A 640 27.23 -4.30 -7.96
C ILE A 640 26.50 -5.57 -7.52
N VAL A 641 26.83 -6.07 -6.33
CA VAL A 641 26.12 -7.19 -5.70
C VAL A 641 25.05 -6.63 -4.77
N PHE A 642 23.81 -6.56 -5.26
CA PHE A 642 22.64 -6.17 -4.48
C PHE A 642 21.43 -6.99 -4.88
N ASN A 643 20.75 -7.57 -3.89
CA ASN A 643 19.64 -8.50 -4.07
C ASN A 643 18.85 -8.60 -2.74
N ALA A 644 17.86 -9.50 -2.64
CA ALA A 644 17.06 -9.63 -1.42
C ALA A 644 17.91 -9.90 -0.18
N LYS A 645 18.78 -10.91 -0.25
CA LYS A 645 19.66 -11.32 0.85
C LYS A 645 20.58 -10.17 1.29
N VAL A 646 21.19 -9.45 0.34
CA VAL A 646 22.07 -8.32 0.65
C VAL A 646 21.31 -7.21 1.38
N TYR A 647 20.11 -6.86 0.91
CA TYR A 647 19.30 -5.83 1.56
C TYR A 647 18.93 -6.22 3.01
N LEU A 648 18.39 -7.42 3.20
CA LEU A 648 18.00 -7.93 4.52
C LEU A 648 19.23 -8.01 5.46
N ASN A 649 20.36 -8.47 4.95
CA ASN A 649 21.61 -8.56 5.71
C ASN A 649 22.17 -7.19 6.11
N ARG A 650 21.82 -6.08 5.44
CA ARG A 650 22.21 -4.73 5.91
C ARG A 650 21.55 -4.41 7.25
N MET A 651 20.26 -4.71 7.40
CA MET A 651 19.55 -4.51 8.68
C MET A 651 20.00 -5.49 9.76
N ALA A 652 20.21 -6.76 9.40
CA ALA A 652 20.75 -7.76 10.33
C ALA A 652 22.16 -7.40 10.83
N ASN A 653 23.03 -6.89 9.96
CA ASN A 653 24.35 -6.38 10.35
C ASN A 653 24.25 -5.13 11.23
N GLN A 654 23.30 -4.23 10.95
CA GLN A 654 23.07 -3.06 11.79
C GLN A 654 22.77 -3.48 13.23
N TYR A 655 21.87 -4.45 13.41
CA TYR A 655 21.57 -5.03 14.71
C TYR A 655 22.82 -5.67 15.34
N LYS A 656 23.47 -6.60 14.61
CA LYS A 656 24.66 -7.33 15.06
C LYS A 656 25.77 -6.43 15.61
N ASN A 657 26.02 -5.31 14.94
CA ASN A 657 27.19 -4.47 15.20
C ASN A 657 26.92 -3.38 16.23
N HIS A 658 25.66 -3.00 16.44
CA HIS A 658 25.31 -1.78 17.19
C HIS A 658 24.27 -1.99 18.30
N ALA A 659 23.66 -3.16 18.42
CA ALA A 659 22.84 -3.49 19.58
C ALA A 659 23.71 -3.57 20.85
N ARG A 660 23.18 -3.18 22.01
CA ARG A 660 23.92 -3.24 23.30
C ARG A 660 23.95 -4.63 23.92
N CYS A 661 23.21 -5.56 23.34
CA CYS A 661 23.11 -6.93 23.80
C CYS A 661 22.87 -7.85 22.60
N ASP A 662 23.17 -9.13 22.78
CA ASP A 662 22.90 -10.17 21.79
C ASP A 662 21.67 -10.98 22.25
N ALA A 663 20.57 -10.85 21.52
CA ALA A 663 19.32 -11.51 21.86
C ALA A 663 19.41 -13.04 21.76
N ALA A 664 20.34 -13.59 20.96
CA ALA A 664 20.54 -15.04 20.85
C ALA A 664 21.22 -15.62 22.09
N ARG A 665 21.98 -14.78 22.83
CA ARG A 665 22.74 -15.20 24.01
C ARG A 665 22.00 -14.99 25.32
N GLY A 666 20.80 -14.40 25.27
CA GLY A 666 20.02 -14.06 26.47
C GLY A 666 20.54 -12.83 27.22
N ASP A 667 21.53 -12.10 26.69
CA ASP A 667 22.13 -10.92 27.34
C ASP A 667 21.18 -9.69 27.31
N CYS A 668 20.09 -9.80 26.56
CA CYS A 668 19.07 -8.76 26.42
C CYS A 668 17.96 -8.82 27.48
N HIS A 669 18.02 -9.74 28.44
CA HIS A 669 17.00 -9.83 29.50
C HIS A 669 17.29 -8.88 30.67
N ALA A 670 16.23 -8.39 31.32
CA ALA A 670 16.39 -7.70 32.62
C ALA A 670 16.77 -8.72 33.70
N VAL A 671 17.55 -8.31 34.70
CA VAL A 671 17.95 -9.21 35.81
C VAL A 671 16.70 -9.77 36.49
N GLY A 672 16.55 -11.10 36.48
CA GLY A 672 15.40 -11.79 37.06
C GLY A 672 14.12 -11.78 36.20
N SER A 673 14.20 -11.36 34.94
CA SER A 673 13.09 -11.32 33.99
C SER A 673 13.38 -12.21 32.78
N THR A 674 12.34 -12.82 32.21
CA THR A 674 12.41 -13.46 30.89
C THR A 674 12.11 -12.47 29.75
N ARG A 675 11.76 -11.22 30.07
CA ARG A 675 11.41 -10.21 29.07
C ARG A 675 12.67 -9.59 28.47
N THR A 676 12.68 -9.51 27.15
CA THR A 676 13.70 -8.79 26.39
C THR A 676 13.56 -7.29 26.65
N GLU A 677 14.67 -6.64 27.00
CA GLU A 677 14.74 -5.20 27.20
C GLU A 677 14.86 -4.49 25.85
N THR A 678 13.73 -4.09 25.27
CA THR A 678 13.67 -3.46 23.94
C THR A 678 14.61 -2.26 23.81
N PHE A 679 14.83 -1.48 24.87
CA PHE A 679 15.76 -0.34 24.87
C PHE A 679 17.23 -0.73 24.61
N LYS A 680 17.63 -1.98 24.87
CA LYS A 680 18.99 -2.44 24.56
C LYS A 680 19.16 -2.78 23.08
N LEU A 681 18.08 -3.19 22.42
CA LEU A 681 18.00 -3.41 20.98
C LEU A 681 17.93 -2.08 20.22
N SER A 682 17.31 -1.07 20.84
CA SER A 682 17.02 0.25 20.27
C SER A 682 18.21 0.99 19.74
N VAL A 683 19.35 0.82 20.40
CA VAL A 683 20.58 1.54 20.10
C VAL A 683 21.07 1.26 18.67
N ALA A 684 20.84 0.05 18.14
CA ALA A 684 21.23 -0.28 16.77
C ALA A 684 20.55 0.61 15.72
N PHE A 685 19.34 1.08 16.00
CA PHE A 685 18.51 1.78 15.03
C PHE A 685 18.25 3.25 15.40
N ASP A 686 18.12 3.57 16.69
CA ASP A 686 17.93 4.94 17.18
C ASP A 686 19.24 5.74 17.14
N GLN A 687 20.37 5.09 17.42
CA GLN A 687 21.66 5.73 17.65
C GLN A 687 22.77 5.13 16.76
N GLY A 688 22.44 4.08 16.00
CA GLY A 688 23.40 3.41 15.15
C GLY A 688 23.89 4.31 14.01
N PRO A 689 25.10 4.08 13.51
CA PRO A 689 25.60 4.81 12.35
C PRO A 689 24.78 4.47 11.11
N HIS A 690 24.77 5.39 10.15
CA HIS A 690 24.17 5.19 8.83
C HIS A 690 22.65 4.90 8.81
N MET A 691 21.94 5.17 9.91
CA MET A 691 20.47 5.14 9.93
C MET A 691 19.86 6.31 9.16
N THR A 692 20.65 7.37 8.98
CA THR A 692 20.50 8.40 7.96
C THR A 692 21.70 8.38 7.03
N CYS A 693 21.50 8.81 5.79
CA CYS A 693 22.55 8.96 4.79
C CYS A 693 22.09 9.94 3.71
N HIS A 694 22.91 10.20 2.69
CA HIS A 694 22.50 11.03 1.55
C HIS A 694 21.18 10.55 0.91
N ASN A 695 20.92 9.24 0.95
CA ASN A 695 19.71 8.66 0.36
C ASN A 695 18.47 8.71 1.28
N VAL A 696 18.70 8.80 2.60
CA VAL A 696 17.68 8.89 3.66
C VAL A 696 18.10 10.05 4.57
N PRO A 697 17.95 11.30 4.12
CA PRO A 697 18.53 12.47 4.79
C PRO A 697 17.82 12.83 6.10
N ASN A 698 16.60 12.33 6.32
CA ASN A 698 15.79 12.68 7.48
C ASN A 698 15.83 11.57 8.52
N ALA A 699 15.84 11.96 9.80
CA ALA A 699 15.74 11.02 10.91
C ALA A 699 14.48 10.15 10.80
N ALA A 700 14.55 8.93 11.32
CA ALA A 700 13.40 8.04 11.38
C ALA A 700 12.30 8.63 12.27
N GLN A 701 11.03 8.31 11.96
CA GLN A 701 9.90 8.78 12.77
C GLN A 701 9.84 8.08 14.13
N SER A 702 10.09 6.77 14.15
CA SER A 702 10.28 5.96 15.36
C SER A 702 10.75 4.57 14.97
N TRP A 703 11.79 4.01 15.57
CA TRP A 703 12.13 2.60 15.32
C TRP A 703 11.34 1.61 16.16
N TRP A 704 10.71 2.09 17.24
CA TRP A 704 10.09 1.27 18.28
C TRP A 704 8.58 1.41 18.36
N ALA A 705 7.99 2.17 17.43
CA ALA A 705 6.56 2.03 17.20
C ALA A 705 6.27 0.60 16.71
N ALA A 706 5.20 -0.02 17.22
CA ALA A 706 4.86 -1.42 16.92
C ALA A 706 4.81 -1.68 15.40
N PHE A 707 4.13 -0.80 14.66
CA PHE A 707 4.03 -0.89 13.20
C PHE A 707 5.37 -0.78 12.44
N MET A 708 6.45 -0.32 13.07
CA MET A 708 7.77 -0.18 12.43
C MET A 708 8.78 -1.23 12.90
N ALA A 709 8.76 -1.57 14.19
CA ALA A 709 9.72 -2.49 14.78
C ALA A 709 9.60 -3.90 14.18
N TRP A 710 8.38 -4.45 14.15
CA TRP A 710 8.12 -5.82 13.68
C TRP A 710 8.51 -6.05 12.23
N PRO A 711 8.11 -5.18 11.28
CA PRO A 711 8.60 -5.27 9.91
C PRO A 711 10.12 -5.29 9.80
N THR A 712 10.82 -4.44 10.55
CA THR A 712 12.30 -4.37 10.53
C THR A 712 12.95 -5.70 10.90
N PHE A 713 12.36 -6.43 11.85
CA PHE A 713 12.89 -7.73 12.32
C PHE A 713 12.73 -8.87 11.33
N THR A 714 11.84 -8.76 10.35
CA THR A 714 11.73 -9.76 9.28
C THR A 714 13.01 -9.88 8.45
N ALA A 715 13.91 -8.90 8.52
CA ALA A 715 15.22 -8.97 7.88
C ALA A 715 16.07 -10.18 8.33
N PHE A 716 15.82 -10.75 9.50
CA PHE A 716 16.65 -11.82 10.06
C PHE A 716 16.29 -13.21 9.51
N VAL A 717 15.33 -13.31 8.59
CA VAL A 717 15.04 -14.57 7.86
C VAL A 717 16.11 -14.89 6.82
N ALA A 718 16.92 -13.91 6.41
CA ALA A 718 18.03 -14.13 5.50
C ALA A 718 19.28 -14.58 6.27
N PRO A 719 19.98 -15.65 5.84
CA PRO A 719 21.23 -16.07 6.47
C PRO A 719 22.31 -15.00 6.43
N LEU A 720 22.88 -14.69 7.59
CA LEU A 720 23.93 -13.69 7.76
C LEU A 720 25.22 -14.33 8.29
N GLU A 721 26.27 -14.40 7.49
CA GLU A 721 27.56 -14.91 7.95
C GLU A 721 28.29 -13.94 8.90
N PRO A 722 29.08 -14.42 9.88
CA PRO A 722 29.22 -15.82 10.32
C PRO A 722 28.16 -16.28 11.37
N LEU A 723 26.98 -15.65 11.45
CA LEU A 723 25.95 -16.13 12.38
C LEU A 723 25.42 -17.47 11.91
N SER A 724 25.26 -18.40 12.84
CA SER A 724 24.60 -19.66 12.53
C SER A 724 23.11 -19.43 12.30
N ALA A 725 22.46 -20.32 11.54
CA ALA A 725 21.00 -20.29 11.39
C ALA A 725 20.27 -20.39 12.75
N SER A 726 20.87 -21.09 13.73
CA SER A 726 20.34 -21.19 15.09
C SER A 726 20.40 -19.86 15.83
N ASP A 727 21.47 -19.07 15.68
CA ASP A 727 21.59 -17.76 16.31
C ASP A 727 20.57 -16.78 15.73
N SER A 728 20.40 -16.78 14.41
CA SER A 728 19.39 -15.95 13.76
C SER A 728 17.96 -16.36 14.15
N ALA A 729 17.67 -17.66 14.28
CA ALA A 729 16.38 -18.13 14.80
C ALA A 729 16.16 -17.69 16.26
N ALA A 730 17.21 -17.73 17.08
CA ALA A 730 17.16 -17.24 18.46
C ALA A 730 16.92 -15.73 18.52
N TRP A 731 17.45 -14.93 17.58
CA TRP A 731 17.08 -13.51 17.46
C TRP A 731 15.59 -13.33 17.17
N LEU A 732 15.04 -14.07 16.22
CA LEU A 732 13.61 -14.02 15.91
C LEU A 732 12.74 -14.40 17.12
N ASP A 733 13.11 -15.43 17.87
CA ASP A 733 12.39 -15.86 19.08
C ASP A 733 12.49 -14.83 20.22
N ALA A 734 13.67 -14.27 20.47
CA ALA A 734 13.87 -13.28 21.50
C ALA A 734 13.13 -11.96 21.20
N LEU A 735 13.03 -11.59 19.92
CA LEU A 735 12.23 -10.47 19.46
C LEU A 735 10.72 -10.75 19.55
N ALA A 736 10.31 -11.97 19.19
CA ALA A 736 8.93 -12.42 19.35
C ALA A 736 8.45 -12.39 20.81
N SER A 737 9.37 -12.64 21.74
CA SER A 737 9.14 -12.63 23.18
C SER A 737 8.92 -11.24 23.78
N ASN A 738 8.98 -10.17 22.98
CA ASN A 738 8.60 -8.82 23.43
C ASN A 738 7.09 -8.70 23.69
N CYS A 739 6.28 -9.57 23.09
CA CYS A 739 4.84 -9.60 23.31
C CYS A 739 4.40 -10.81 24.11
N GLU A 740 3.49 -10.57 25.04
CA GLU A 740 2.82 -11.59 25.83
C GLU A 740 1.31 -11.57 25.53
N PHE A 741 0.77 -12.75 25.25
CA PHE A 741 -0.63 -12.95 24.89
C PHE A 741 -1.35 -13.63 26.05
N THR A 742 -2.15 -12.87 26.80
CA THR A 742 -2.94 -13.38 27.94
C THR A 742 -4.43 -13.30 27.61
N GLY A 743 -4.95 -14.35 26.96
CA GLY A 743 -6.30 -14.34 26.41
C GLY A 743 -6.39 -13.33 25.26
N LYS A 744 -7.23 -12.29 25.43
CA LYS A 744 -7.35 -11.17 24.48
C LYS A 744 -6.44 -9.99 24.80
N ALA A 745 -5.76 -10.00 25.95
CA ALA A 745 -4.86 -8.93 26.33
C ALA A 745 -3.50 -9.14 25.67
N LEU A 746 -3.01 -8.07 25.04
CA LEU A 746 -1.67 -7.99 24.48
C LEU A 746 -0.83 -7.08 25.39
N LEU A 747 0.27 -7.61 25.91
CA LEU A 747 1.20 -6.89 26.77
C LEU A 747 2.58 -6.80 26.10
N GLY A 748 3.23 -5.65 26.22
CA GLY A 748 4.58 -5.42 25.70
C GLY A 748 4.74 -3.98 25.21
N SER A 749 5.96 -3.45 25.24
CA SER A 749 6.24 -2.04 24.91
C SER A 749 6.20 -1.73 23.42
N VAL A 750 6.31 -2.76 22.57
CA VAL A 750 6.29 -2.67 21.11
C VAL A 750 5.17 -3.52 20.51
N CYS A 751 4.12 -3.76 21.28
CA CYS A 751 3.02 -4.64 20.93
C CYS A 751 1.73 -3.81 20.87
N SER A 752 0.97 -3.95 19.80
CA SER A 752 -0.29 -3.23 19.67
C SER A 752 -1.45 -4.09 19.19
N SER A 753 -2.64 -3.70 19.64
CA SER A 753 -3.90 -4.22 19.12
C SER A 753 -4.63 -3.20 18.27
N SER A 754 -4.01 -2.04 17.98
CA SER A 754 -4.59 -1.05 17.09
C SER A 754 -4.51 -1.56 15.66
N TYR A 755 -5.57 -1.38 14.86
CA TYR A 755 -5.66 -1.98 13.53
C TYR A 755 -4.42 -1.73 12.66
N PHE A 756 -3.95 -0.48 12.60
CA PHE A 756 -2.84 -0.08 11.72
C PHE A 756 -1.55 -0.80 12.10
N GLU A 757 -1.36 -1.04 13.40
CA GLU A 757 -0.18 -1.68 13.95
C GLU A 757 -0.27 -3.20 13.85
N LEU A 758 -1.46 -3.73 14.16
CA LEU A 758 -1.75 -5.15 14.18
C LEU A 758 -1.57 -5.83 12.81
N GLY A 759 -1.91 -5.13 11.72
CA GLY A 759 -1.69 -5.64 10.36
C GLY A 759 -0.20 -5.90 10.06
N GLN A 760 0.67 -4.99 10.49
CA GLN A 760 2.12 -5.16 10.30
C GLN A 760 2.69 -6.24 11.21
N GLU A 761 2.21 -6.33 12.45
CA GLU A 761 2.63 -7.34 13.42
C GLU A 761 2.27 -8.76 12.97
N VAL A 762 1.03 -8.98 12.51
CA VAL A 762 0.59 -10.32 12.05
C VAL A 762 1.35 -10.76 10.80
N ILE A 763 1.61 -9.85 9.84
CA ILE A 763 2.38 -10.18 8.63
C ILE A 763 3.83 -10.46 8.98
N SER A 764 4.45 -9.60 9.79
CA SER A 764 5.85 -9.77 10.17
C SER A 764 6.06 -11.09 10.91
N THR A 765 5.17 -11.43 11.85
CA THR A 765 5.24 -12.71 12.56
C THR A 765 4.88 -13.90 11.67
N MET A 766 4.00 -13.76 10.67
CA MET A 766 3.76 -14.78 9.64
C MET A 766 5.03 -15.10 8.85
N VAL A 767 5.77 -14.06 8.44
CA VAL A 767 7.05 -14.17 7.73
C VAL A 767 8.09 -14.85 8.62
N MET A 768 8.31 -14.33 9.83
CA MET A 768 9.32 -14.85 10.76
C MET A 768 9.01 -16.28 11.23
N ALA A 769 7.74 -16.65 11.42
CA ALA A 769 7.33 -18.00 11.79
C ALA A 769 7.49 -19.01 10.64
N GLY A 770 7.82 -18.53 9.44
CA GLY A 770 7.96 -19.36 8.25
C GLY A 770 6.65 -19.96 7.76
N ALA A 771 5.53 -19.26 8.01
CA ALA A 771 4.20 -19.59 7.50
C ALA A 771 4.00 -19.14 6.04
N VAL A 772 4.86 -18.23 5.55
CA VAL A 772 4.99 -17.94 4.12
C VAL A 772 5.71 -19.11 3.46
N VAL A 773 5.06 -19.74 2.47
CA VAL A 773 5.57 -20.93 1.77
C VAL A 773 5.43 -20.78 0.25
N PRO A 774 6.39 -21.26 -0.56
CA PRO A 774 6.25 -21.28 -2.02
C PRO A 774 4.97 -22.00 -2.49
N LEU A 775 4.32 -21.48 -3.54
CA LEU A 775 3.09 -22.09 -4.10
C LEU A 775 3.26 -23.56 -4.54
N LYS A 776 4.46 -23.96 -4.98
CA LYS A 776 4.75 -25.35 -5.38
C LYS A 776 4.65 -26.31 -4.20
N GLU A 777 5.04 -25.86 -3.01
CA GLU A 777 4.95 -26.63 -1.76
C GLU A 777 3.49 -26.65 -1.26
N ALA A 778 2.81 -25.50 -1.35
CA ALA A 778 1.39 -25.37 -1.00
C ALA A 778 0.48 -26.34 -1.78
N ALA A 779 0.72 -26.54 -3.08
CA ALA A 779 -0.09 -27.38 -3.94
C ALA A 779 0.06 -28.91 -3.69
N GLN A 780 1.05 -29.32 -2.89
CA GLN A 780 1.29 -30.73 -2.57
C GLN A 780 0.51 -31.22 -1.35
N ALA A 781 -0.03 -30.31 -0.54
CA ALA A 781 -0.97 -30.68 0.51
C ALA A 781 -2.26 -31.18 -0.15
N GLU A 782 -2.59 -32.47 0.00
CA GLU A 782 -3.81 -33.04 -0.59
C GLU A 782 -5.03 -32.17 -0.23
N PRO A 783 -5.85 -31.75 -1.20
CA PRO A 783 -7.04 -30.95 -0.93
C PRO A 783 -8.02 -31.76 -0.08
N GLN A 784 -8.07 -31.46 1.21
CA GLN A 784 -8.92 -32.15 2.20
C GLN A 784 -10.40 -31.77 2.13
N LEU A 785 -10.86 -31.16 1.04
CA LEU A 785 -12.22 -30.64 0.93
C LEU A 785 -13.13 -31.55 0.13
N VAL A 786 -13.74 -32.51 0.83
CA VAL A 786 -15.08 -32.99 0.48
C VAL A 786 -16.06 -32.14 1.30
N PHE A 787 -16.57 -31.05 0.73
CA PHE A 787 -17.75 -30.40 1.27
C PHE A 787 -18.94 -31.35 1.07
N LYS A 788 -19.51 -31.84 2.18
CA LYS A 788 -20.79 -32.57 2.17
C LYS A 788 -21.94 -31.61 2.39
#